data_AF-A0A7Z6ZUV7-F1
#
_entry.id   AF-A0A7Z6ZUV7-F1
#
_cell.length_a   1.000
_cell.length_b   1.000
_cell.length_c   1.000
_cell.angle_alpha   90.00
_cell.angle_beta   90.00
_cell.angle_gamma   90.00
#
_symmetry.space_group_name_H-M   'P 1'
#
loop_
_entity.id
_entity.type
_entity.pdbx_description
1 polymer ?
#
loop_
_entity_poly.entity_id
_entity_poly.type
_entity_poly.pdbx_seq_one_letter_code
_entity_poly.pdbx_strand_id
1 'polypeptide(L)'
;MRMTKWLALIALLPAMAWADTYIIPDDVGTGGGQNPVRNCSVPGTTQTINSITYLDVICTGNISLINGNNNFIEFSEPVYWTITGNLDLRGTDINVGGNALDVIVDVQGDLLSGNNGNQVNAQINVTGSILAENNTNFTGNLNITGNVTIGNGSSIEGNVNVTGNLETGENVTIIGNIQAEDITLGQNNDVTGDITGDDIIISGGNSTVTGTVTGTGNVVNEGTVDGDLIVNCDDSEGETVVNNGQITGNVNSGCITDNNGDVDGYVNAPDGSDYGNPGGGACDFGVNEEDPCADPSGDVDHFEIVHDGEGLTCLAETITLRPCIDAACSANVAATGTYTLTATDGVNTFTATGSFPSGAATVELAVSVAGPYTLSLQTSESFVTPNQCDLAGVDNCAINFVDTGFLLSAPTAAQAGVSFNLTVEAIRTDNNTGACVAALDGAQDIELAMTCTNPLTCLQNATTGVTTIPTAPTFATVSTTFTGGIATLPVEYPDVGAIDFTARKTVATAAELTGSLATDVIVRPFAFVISTEAAADVSGFSADYSLAPKYKMAGETFPIAVTAVNAQGATTPNYGNESPQQRPQLAGTPNYVAPTGAGGAVTLDDNLAFDGSSTGTYSSATARYSDIGVVEFVATHTGGAYLGTADVTGTSVPMGRFYPAYFTASEVVQPTFLPAQDDFTYVGQPLELSGNFPQLILAPKSVQGAPVTNYRDDFFKYSPDWSARSYTHSTSCDAQGPFALAGFGASSATINSGTDTDVNGEFTVSLTTEAGLAYVQDPATYIAPFQACAELTLPAATLTDSDDVCVKTNAAGTCLSYVFTPLQGTELLDGRLRLLPSYGPANDTLELDFTIEYFDGAGFVNNIRDDSTLYSDVWMQPEATRFQNFVSDESLTAADLEAQALVATAMNDGTATTAEPLLLGQTAVEGLSGTFDWILNLNDIGLPWLQFNWDDDCSPALSPELNPCAPIEFGVFRGNDRIIYQRELGW
;
A
#
# COMPACT_ATOMS: atom_id res chain seq x y z
N MET A 1 -48.22 9.44 68.14
CA MET A 1 -49.40 10.17 67.63
C MET A 1 -49.08 10.58 66.19
N ARG A 2 -49.89 10.09 65.24
CA ARG A 2 -49.90 10.33 63.77
C ARG A 2 -48.82 9.67 62.88
N MET A 3 -49.22 8.54 62.31
CA MET A 3 -48.83 8.03 60.98
C MET A 3 -49.27 9.01 59.88
N THR A 4 -48.45 9.22 58.84
CA THR A 4 -48.82 8.95 57.42
C THR A 4 -47.59 8.94 56.47
N LYS A 5 -47.35 7.76 55.90
CA LYS A 5 -46.91 7.39 54.54
C LYS A 5 -45.69 8.09 53.88
N TRP A 6 -44.63 7.29 53.78
CA TRP A 6 -43.60 7.32 52.75
C TRP A 6 -44.16 6.92 51.38
N LEU A 7 -43.78 7.64 50.33
CA LEU A 7 -43.65 7.15 48.96
C LEU A 7 -42.37 7.77 48.40
N ALA A 8 -41.26 7.03 48.48
CA ALA A 8 -40.06 7.31 47.72
C ALA A 8 -40.12 6.41 46.48
N LEU A 9 -40.43 6.99 45.33
CA LEU A 9 -40.20 6.34 44.04
C LEU A 9 -38.79 6.73 43.62
N ILE A 10 -37.86 5.80 43.77
CA ILE A 10 -36.51 5.88 43.25
C ILE A 10 -36.63 5.82 41.72
N ALA A 11 -36.38 6.93 41.04
CA ALA A 11 -35.98 6.92 39.65
C ALA A 11 -34.45 6.80 39.61
N LEU A 12 -33.96 5.56 39.42
CA LEU A 12 -32.63 5.33 38.88
C LEU A 12 -32.66 5.89 37.44
N LEU A 13 -32.07 7.06 37.24
CA LEU A 13 -31.57 7.47 35.93
C LEU A 13 -30.13 6.94 35.85
N PRO A 14 -29.78 6.06 34.89
CA PRO A 14 -28.39 5.78 34.62
C PRO A 14 -27.76 7.07 34.08
N ALA A 15 -26.56 7.41 34.55
CA ALA A 15 -25.73 8.39 33.87
C ALA A 15 -25.51 7.89 32.44
N MET A 16 -26.04 8.60 31.44
CA MET A 16 -25.62 8.41 30.05
C MET A 16 -24.14 8.79 30.00
N ALA A 17 -23.26 7.79 29.85
CA ALA A 17 -21.91 8.04 29.38
C ALA A 17 -22.02 8.41 27.89
N TRP A 18 -21.58 9.61 27.54
CA TRP A 18 -21.43 10.03 26.14
C TRP A 18 -20.07 9.50 25.67
N ALA A 19 -20.02 8.96 24.46
CA ALA A 19 -18.79 8.59 23.77
C ALA A 19 -18.08 9.88 23.31
N ASP A 20 -16.81 10.06 23.68
CA ASP A 20 -16.00 11.20 23.26
C ASP A 20 -14.94 10.76 22.24
N THR A 21 -14.88 11.44 21.09
CA THR A 21 -13.84 11.26 20.06
C THR A 21 -12.97 12.52 20.01
N TYR A 22 -11.64 12.35 20.03
CA TYR A 22 -10.68 13.42 19.81
C TYR A 22 -9.83 13.13 18.58
N ILE A 23 -9.68 14.11 17.70
CA ILE A 23 -8.95 14.00 16.44
C ILE A 23 -7.62 14.73 16.58
N ILE A 24 -6.49 14.04 16.38
CA ILE A 24 -5.15 14.62 16.40
C ILE A 24 -4.70 14.86 14.94
N PRO A 25 -4.19 16.06 14.59
CA PRO A 25 -3.84 17.20 15.46
C PRO A 25 -4.98 18.19 15.75
N ASP A 26 -6.17 18.05 15.18
CA ASP A 26 -7.24 19.07 15.19
C ASP A 26 -7.67 19.53 16.60
N ASP A 27 -7.69 18.61 17.57
CA ASP A 27 -8.06 18.84 18.97
C ASP A 27 -6.86 19.11 19.89
N VAL A 28 -5.64 19.19 19.35
CA VAL A 28 -4.43 19.47 20.12
C VAL A 28 -4.48 20.89 20.69
N GLY A 29 -4.37 20.99 22.03
CA GLY A 29 -4.36 22.28 22.71
C GLY A 29 -5.71 23.02 22.77
N THR A 30 -6.80 22.42 22.30
CA THR A 30 -8.16 23.00 22.31
C THR A 30 -8.99 22.49 23.52
N GLY A 31 -10.12 23.15 23.83
CA GLY A 31 -11.09 22.65 24.81
C GLY A 31 -10.85 22.99 26.30
N GLY A 32 -11.87 22.76 27.13
CA GLY A 32 -11.82 22.95 28.60
C GLY A 32 -11.10 21.81 29.35
N GLY A 33 -11.14 21.80 30.69
CA GLY A 33 -10.37 20.88 31.55
C GLY A 33 -10.67 19.37 31.43
N GLN A 34 -11.48 18.94 30.46
CA GLN A 34 -11.80 17.54 30.15
C GLN A 34 -11.04 17.00 28.92
N ASN A 35 -10.53 17.84 28.00
CA ASN A 35 -9.77 17.35 26.84
C ASN A 35 -8.42 16.71 27.30
N PRO A 36 -8.17 15.42 26.98
CA PRO A 36 -6.95 14.72 27.38
C PRO A 36 -5.69 15.19 26.65
N VAL A 37 -5.81 15.75 25.44
CA VAL A 37 -4.68 16.23 24.61
C VAL A 37 -4.46 17.75 24.68
N ARG A 38 -5.05 18.42 25.68
CA ARG A 38 -4.88 19.88 25.88
C ARG A 38 -3.46 20.32 26.22
N ASN A 39 -2.63 19.42 26.77
CA ASN A 39 -1.21 19.65 27.09
C ASN A 39 -0.30 19.23 25.94
N CYS A 40 -0.87 18.87 24.80
CA CYS A 40 -0.17 18.59 23.56
C CYS A 40 0.04 19.88 22.78
N SER A 41 1.06 19.87 21.91
CA SER A 41 1.39 20.97 21.02
C SER A 41 1.89 20.41 19.69
N VAL A 42 1.57 21.13 18.60
CA VAL A 42 2.09 20.84 17.26
C VAL A 42 3.23 21.84 16.98
N PRO A 43 4.50 21.45 17.12
CA PRO A 43 5.64 22.35 16.90
C PRO A 43 5.81 22.80 15.43
N GLY A 44 5.10 22.17 14.49
CA GLY A 44 5.23 22.42 13.04
C GLY A 44 6.46 21.74 12.42
N THR A 45 7.06 20.78 13.13
CA THR A 45 8.10 19.88 12.60
C THR A 45 7.46 18.59 12.11
N THR A 46 8.09 17.98 11.11
CA THR A 46 7.68 16.69 10.55
C THR A 46 8.87 15.75 10.53
N GLN A 47 8.63 14.46 10.72
CA GLN A 47 9.65 13.40 10.63
C GLN A 47 9.31 12.46 9.48
N THR A 48 10.32 12.08 8.67
CA THR A 48 10.12 11.09 7.61
C THR A 48 10.75 9.76 8.02
N ILE A 49 9.92 8.72 8.16
CA ILE A 49 10.35 7.36 8.52
C ILE A 49 9.76 6.42 7.47
N ASN A 50 10.58 5.55 6.87
CA ASN A 50 10.14 4.59 5.84
C ASN A 50 9.31 5.20 4.70
N SER A 51 9.65 6.42 4.28
CA SER A 51 8.95 7.20 3.24
C SER A 51 7.56 7.73 3.60
N ILE A 52 7.12 7.60 4.86
CA ILE A 52 5.93 8.28 5.40
C ILE A 52 6.40 9.53 6.15
N THR A 53 5.75 10.67 5.90
CA THR A 53 6.02 11.91 6.63
C THR A 53 4.98 12.09 7.71
N TYR A 54 5.43 12.08 8.96
CA TYR A 54 4.62 12.22 10.16
C TYR A 54 4.66 13.65 10.68
N LEU A 55 3.51 14.18 11.07
CA LEU A 55 3.44 15.41 11.84
C LEU A 55 3.80 15.14 13.30
N ASP A 56 4.73 15.92 13.86
CA ASP A 56 5.08 15.80 15.27
C ASP A 56 3.97 16.38 16.16
N VAL A 57 3.53 15.61 17.16
CA VAL A 57 2.62 16.06 18.21
C VAL A 57 3.24 15.73 19.56
N ILE A 58 3.57 16.74 20.35
CA ILE A 58 4.30 16.58 21.62
C ILE A 58 3.42 16.96 22.80
N CYS A 59 3.22 16.02 23.71
CA CYS A 59 2.47 16.19 24.94
C CYS A 59 3.38 16.14 26.16
N THR A 60 3.39 17.22 26.94
CA THR A 60 4.25 17.32 28.12
C THR A 60 3.56 16.71 29.34
N GLY A 61 4.20 15.70 29.94
CA GLY A 61 3.72 15.00 31.13
C GLY A 61 2.78 13.85 30.81
N ASN A 62 2.07 13.37 31.85
CA ASN A 62 1.18 12.22 31.72
C ASN A 62 -0.11 12.59 30.97
N ILE A 63 -0.55 11.69 30.09
CA ILE A 63 -1.88 11.71 29.49
C ILE A 63 -2.71 10.61 30.16
N SER A 64 -3.90 10.97 30.61
CA SER A 64 -4.90 10.01 31.08
C SER A 64 -6.18 10.30 30.34
N LEU A 65 -6.58 9.34 29.51
CA LEU A 65 -7.80 9.39 28.72
C LEU A 65 -9.02 9.18 29.62
N ILE A 66 -10.21 9.52 29.10
CA ILE A 66 -11.42 9.54 29.91
C ILE A 66 -11.92 8.11 30.12
N ASN A 67 -12.29 7.79 31.36
CA ASN A 67 -12.88 6.49 31.70
C ASN A 67 -14.31 6.40 31.14
N GLY A 68 -14.53 5.54 30.15
CA GLY A 68 -15.82 5.31 29.51
C GLY A 68 -15.71 4.28 28.39
N ASN A 69 -16.82 3.62 28.06
CA ASN A 69 -16.88 2.73 26.90
C ASN A 69 -17.10 3.59 25.64
N ASN A 70 -16.44 3.24 24.53
CA ASN A 70 -16.52 3.91 23.21
C ASN A 70 -15.91 5.32 23.16
N ASN A 71 -14.76 5.53 23.80
CA ASN A 71 -13.98 6.75 23.55
C ASN A 71 -12.94 6.47 22.46
N PHE A 72 -12.63 7.47 21.64
CA PHE A 72 -11.73 7.30 20.50
C PHE A 72 -10.68 8.42 20.43
N ILE A 73 -9.44 8.05 20.13
CA ILE A 73 -8.41 8.96 19.60
C ILE A 73 -8.22 8.60 18.13
N GLU A 74 -8.58 9.51 17.24
CA GLU A 74 -8.41 9.35 15.79
C GLU A 74 -7.36 10.32 15.26
N PHE A 75 -6.81 10.02 14.09
CA PHE A 75 -5.77 10.83 13.46
C PHE A 75 -6.23 11.21 12.05
N SER A 76 -6.26 12.52 11.76
CA SER A 76 -6.70 13.02 10.45
C SER A 76 -5.58 12.99 9.40
N GLU A 77 -4.34 12.77 9.82
CA GLU A 77 -3.14 12.62 8.99
C GLU A 77 -2.11 11.72 9.69
N PRO A 78 -1.02 11.28 9.02
CA PRO A 78 0.04 10.53 9.69
C PRO A 78 0.72 11.34 10.80
N VAL A 79 0.80 10.78 12.00
CA VAL A 79 1.25 11.50 13.22
C VAL A 79 2.31 10.71 14.00
N TYR A 80 3.35 11.43 14.42
CA TYR A 80 4.31 10.97 15.43
C TYR A 80 3.92 11.59 16.77
N TRP A 81 3.22 10.81 17.61
CA TRP A 81 2.63 11.27 18.85
C TRP A 81 3.54 10.98 20.05
N THR A 82 4.29 12.00 20.50
CA THR A 82 5.22 11.90 21.63
C THR A 82 4.56 12.30 22.95
N ILE A 83 4.68 11.44 23.95
CA ILE A 83 4.16 11.65 25.31
C ILE A 83 5.34 11.54 26.28
N THR A 84 5.74 12.65 26.90
CA THR A 84 6.93 12.67 27.77
C THR A 84 6.71 12.04 29.15
N GLY A 85 5.50 11.56 29.44
CA GLY A 85 5.12 10.89 30.67
C GLY A 85 4.36 9.59 30.39
N ASN A 86 3.50 9.17 31.31
CA ASN A 86 2.70 7.96 31.15
C ASN A 86 1.47 8.21 30.27
N LEU A 87 1.05 7.21 29.49
CA LEU A 87 -0.20 7.18 28.75
C LEU A 87 -1.16 6.18 29.40
N ASP A 88 -2.29 6.65 29.94
CA ASP A 88 -3.33 5.81 30.56
C ASP A 88 -4.61 5.86 29.70
N LEU A 89 -4.90 4.77 28.98
CA LEU A 89 -5.98 4.69 27.98
C LEU A 89 -7.38 4.57 28.59
N ARG A 90 -7.52 3.95 29.77
CA ARG A 90 -8.79 3.82 30.50
C ARG A 90 -10.01 3.31 29.72
N GLY A 91 -9.85 2.51 28.67
CA GLY A 91 -10.99 2.11 27.82
C GLY A 91 -11.13 2.86 26.50
N THR A 92 -10.17 3.70 26.15
CA THR A 92 -10.17 4.48 24.91
C THR A 92 -9.45 3.73 23.80
N ASP A 93 -10.10 3.65 22.64
CA ASP A 93 -9.52 3.08 21.44
C ASP A 93 -8.70 4.12 20.67
N ILE A 94 -7.67 3.66 19.95
CA ILE A 94 -6.75 4.51 19.20
C ILE A 94 -6.75 4.04 17.73
N ASN A 95 -7.08 4.97 16.82
CA ASN A 95 -6.99 4.81 15.37
C ASN A 95 -7.79 3.63 14.81
N VAL A 96 -9.00 3.41 15.35
CA VAL A 96 -9.90 2.31 14.95
C VAL A 96 -10.35 2.50 13.50
N GLY A 97 -9.79 1.71 12.59
CA GLY A 97 -10.09 1.77 11.15
C GLY A 97 -9.06 2.50 10.27
N GLY A 98 -8.04 3.12 10.88
CA GLY A 98 -6.89 3.68 10.17
C GLY A 98 -5.83 2.63 9.82
N ASN A 99 -4.72 3.06 9.25
CA ASN A 99 -3.55 2.20 9.04
C ASN A 99 -2.59 2.32 10.24
N ALA A 100 -2.15 1.20 10.83
CA ALA A 100 -1.19 1.19 11.94
C ALA A 100 0.13 1.89 11.59
N LEU A 101 0.52 1.92 10.31
CA LEU A 101 1.75 2.57 9.85
C LEU A 101 1.65 4.10 9.85
N ASP A 102 0.45 4.67 9.81
CA ASP A 102 0.27 6.13 9.78
C ASP A 102 0.43 6.76 11.17
N VAL A 103 0.42 5.96 12.24
CA VAL A 103 0.48 6.46 13.61
C VAL A 103 1.65 5.82 14.35
N ILE A 104 2.55 6.65 14.87
CA ILE A 104 3.58 6.25 15.83
C ILE A 104 3.23 6.85 17.18
N VAL A 105 2.99 6.01 18.19
CA VAL A 105 2.78 6.43 19.58
C VAL A 105 4.07 6.20 20.36
N ASP A 106 4.72 7.29 20.76
CA ASP A 106 6.01 7.27 21.48
C ASP A 106 5.83 7.74 22.92
N VAL A 107 5.84 6.79 23.86
CA VAL A 107 5.60 7.02 25.30
C VAL A 107 6.93 6.90 26.06
N GLN A 108 7.39 8.00 26.65
CA GLN A 108 8.62 7.99 27.45
C GLN A 108 8.43 7.42 28.86
N GLY A 109 7.18 7.39 29.35
CA GLY A 109 6.81 6.71 30.59
C GLY A 109 6.18 5.34 30.33
N ASP A 110 5.20 4.96 31.16
CA ASP A 110 4.45 3.71 31.02
C ASP A 110 3.18 3.87 30.18
N LEU A 111 2.79 2.83 29.44
CA LEU A 111 1.49 2.72 28.79
C LEU A 111 0.58 1.79 29.59
N LEU A 112 -0.57 2.29 30.02
CA LEU A 112 -1.57 1.59 30.82
C LEU A 112 -2.87 1.48 30.00
N SER A 113 -3.35 0.27 29.69
CA SER A 113 -4.55 0.12 28.85
C SER A 113 -5.86 0.22 29.66
N GLY A 114 -5.88 -0.32 30.88
CA GLY A 114 -7.09 -0.44 31.72
C GLY A 114 -8.06 -1.55 31.26
N ASN A 115 -8.96 -2.00 32.16
CA ASN A 115 -9.77 -3.24 32.02
C ASN A 115 -10.96 -3.20 31.04
N ASN A 116 -10.96 -2.31 30.05
CA ASN A 116 -12.16 -1.96 29.28
C ASN A 116 -12.12 -2.46 27.82
N GLY A 117 -11.09 -3.20 27.42
CA GLY A 117 -11.01 -3.87 26.12
C GLY A 117 -10.71 -2.94 24.94
N ASN A 118 -9.55 -2.27 24.97
CA ASN A 118 -9.19 -1.28 23.95
C ASN A 118 -8.71 -1.92 22.65
N GLN A 119 -8.93 -1.23 21.54
CA GLN A 119 -8.25 -1.45 20.27
C GLN A 119 -7.25 -0.31 20.00
N VAL A 120 -5.98 -0.64 19.82
CA VAL A 120 -4.91 0.32 19.56
C VAL A 120 -4.22 -0.06 18.25
N ASN A 121 -4.40 0.76 17.22
CA ASN A 121 -3.92 0.48 15.87
C ASN A 121 -2.81 1.48 15.47
N ALA A 122 -1.58 1.21 15.91
CA ALA A 122 -0.42 2.09 15.74
C ALA A 122 0.90 1.33 15.92
N GLN A 123 1.99 1.87 15.38
CA GLN A 123 3.33 1.48 15.83
C GLN A 123 3.59 2.10 17.22
N ILE A 124 3.99 1.29 18.21
CA ILE A 124 4.12 1.73 19.59
C ILE A 124 5.57 1.63 20.05
N ASN A 125 6.11 2.75 20.54
CA ASN A 125 7.40 2.81 21.19
C ASN A 125 7.20 3.21 22.66
N VAL A 126 7.71 2.43 23.61
CA VAL A 126 7.58 2.71 25.05
C VAL A 126 8.93 2.59 25.74
N THR A 127 9.40 3.67 26.35
CA THR A 127 10.65 3.63 27.14
C THR A 127 10.42 3.02 28.52
N GLY A 128 9.24 3.23 29.12
CA GLY A 128 8.81 2.55 30.34
C GLY A 128 8.24 1.16 30.06
N SER A 129 7.22 0.77 30.82
CA SER A 129 6.56 -0.53 30.69
C SER A 129 5.18 -0.42 30.04
N ILE A 130 4.72 -1.52 29.43
CA ILE A 130 3.32 -1.68 29.04
C ILE A 130 2.62 -2.55 30.09
N LEU A 131 1.53 -2.03 30.66
CA LEU A 131 0.57 -2.81 31.44
C LEU A 131 -0.76 -2.80 30.69
N ALA A 132 -0.91 -3.79 29.82
CA ALA A 132 -2.17 -4.04 29.13
C ALA A 132 -3.03 -4.94 30.01
N GLU A 133 -4.18 -4.46 30.45
CA GLU A 133 -5.16 -5.28 31.15
C GLU A 133 -5.95 -6.16 30.15
N ASN A 134 -7.00 -6.84 30.60
CA ASN A 134 -7.71 -7.84 29.80
C ASN A 134 -8.38 -7.26 28.55
N ASN A 135 -8.47 -8.09 27.50
CA ASN A 135 -9.15 -7.82 26.23
C ASN A 135 -8.54 -6.65 25.42
N THR A 136 -7.25 -6.37 25.60
CA THR A 136 -6.58 -5.29 24.86
C THR A 136 -6.04 -5.82 23.54
N ASN A 137 -6.34 -5.14 22.44
CA ASN A 137 -5.90 -5.51 21.10
C ASN A 137 -4.94 -4.46 20.55
N PHE A 138 -3.73 -4.87 20.17
CA PHE A 138 -2.74 -4.04 19.51
C PHE A 138 -2.57 -4.47 18.06
N THR A 139 -2.55 -3.52 17.13
CA THR A 139 -2.20 -3.73 15.73
C THR A 139 -1.06 -2.78 15.36
N GLY A 140 0.05 -3.33 14.89
CA GLY A 140 1.34 -2.64 14.71
C GLY A 140 2.45 -3.21 15.60
N ASN A 141 3.70 -2.90 15.28
CA ASN A 141 4.82 -3.41 16.07
C ASN A 141 4.91 -2.69 17.42
N LEU A 142 5.31 -3.43 18.46
CA LEU A 142 5.56 -2.91 19.80
C LEU A 142 7.06 -2.94 20.07
N ASN A 143 7.67 -1.78 20.36
CA ASN A 143 9.07 -1.66 20.79
C ASN A 143 9.14 -1.09 22.22
N ILE A 144 9.52 -1.90 23.20
CA ILE A 144 9.48 -1.57 24.63
C ILE A 144 10.86 -1.73 25.26
N THR A 145 11.31 -0.74 26.03
CA THR A 145 12.55 -0.85 26.82
C THR A 145 12.32 -1.44 28.22
N GLY A 146 11.17 -1.16 28.84
CA GLY A 146 10.78 -1.78 30.12
C GLY A 146 10.14 -3.16 29.96
N ASN A 147 9.24 -3.49 30.89
CA ASN A 147 8.53 -4.78 30.90
C ASN A 147 7.17 -4.65 30.19
N VAL A 148 6.66 -5.78 29.71
CA VAL A 148 5.34 -5.89 29.12
C VAL A 148 4.52 -6.91 29.89
N THR A 149 3.35 -6.52 30.36
CA THR A 149 2.33 -7.44 30.87
C THR A 149 1.08 -7.33 30.01
N ILE A 150 0.65 -8.45 29.43
CA ILE A 150 -0.56 -8.55 28.60
C ILE A 150 -1.62 -9.34 29.34
N GLY A 151 -2.77 -8.73 29.62
CA GLY A 151 -3.89 -9.37 30.32
C GLY A 151 -4.63 -10.39 29.47
N ASN A 152 -5.58 -11.10 30.09
CA ASN A 152 -6.32 -12.21 29.49
C ASN A 152 -7.18 -11.77 28.29
N GLY A 153 -7.34 -12.63 27.27
CA GLY A 153 -8.22 -12.38 26.13
C GLY A 153 -7.75 -11.27 25.18
N SER A 154 -6.47 -10.88 25.29
CA SER A 154 -5.85 -9.81 24.51
C SER A 154 -5.27 -10.34 23.20
N SER A 155 -5.02 -9.46 22.23
CA SER A 155 -4.33 -9.84 21.00
C SER A 155 -3.30 -8.81 20.54
N ILE A 156 -2.27 -9.28 19.84
CA ILE A 156 -1.26 -8.44 19.20
C ILE A 156 -1.08 -8.92 17.77
N GLU A 157 -1.19 -8.02 16.81
CA GLU A 157 -0.87 -8.25 15.40
C GLU A 157 0.28 -7.33 15.00
N GLY A 158 1.51 -7.87 15.00
CA GLY A 158 2.76 -7.16 14.84
C GLY A 158 3.88 -7.78 15.68
N ASN A 159 5.13 -7.44 15.38
CA ASN A 159 6.28 -7.91 16.15
C ASN A 159 6.33 -7.26 17.53
N VAL A 160 6.75 -8.02 18.55
CA VAL A 160 6.88 -7.59 19.94
C VAL A 160 8.35 -7.62 20.33
N ASN A 161 8.99 -6.45 20.39
CA ASN A 161 10.39 -6.31 20.76
C ASN A 161 10.49 -5.64 22.14
N VAL A 162 10.88 -6.39 23.16
CA VAL A 162 10.99 -5.96 24.56
C VAL A 162 12.45 -6.09 24.98
N THR A 163 13.00 -5.08 25.65
CA THR A 163 14.35 -5.20 26.25
C THR A 163 14.31 -5.83 27.63
N GLY A 164 13.23 -5.64 28.39
CA GLY A 164 12.95 -6.35 29.64
C GLY A 164 12.04 -7.57 29.42
N ASN A 165 11.20 -7.86 30.41
CA ASN A 165 10.42 -9.11 30.45
C ASN A 165 9.05 -8.98 29.81
N LEU A 166 8.59 -10.04 29.14
CA LEU A 166 7.23 -10.19 28.62
C LEU A 166 6.48 -11.25 29.43
N GLU A 167 5.36 -10.85 30.05
CA GLU A 167 4.42 -11.75 30.70
C GLU A 167 3.04 -11.64 30.05
N THR A 168 2.43 -12.77 29.72
CA THR A 168 1.08 -12.82 29.16
C THR A 168 0.13 -13.60 30.07
N GLY A 169 -1.12 -13.16 30.12
CA GLY A 169 -2.21 -13.83 30.80
C GLY A 169 -2.73 -15.03 30.01
N GLU A 170 -4.01 -15.34 30.17
CA GLU A 170 -4.66 -16.48 29.50
C GLU A 170 -5.42 -16.07 28.24
N ASN A 171 -5.47 -16.95 27.23
CA ASN A 171 -6.18 -16.73 25.96
C ASN A 171 -5.66 -15.50 25.19
N VAL A 172 -4.35 -15.33 25.15
CA VAL A 172 -3.67 -14.25 24.41
C VAL A 172 -3.25 -14.76 23.04
N THR A 173 -3.54 -13.99 21.99
CA THR A 173 -3.09 -14.29 20.61
C THR A 173 -2.03 -13.30 20.16
N ILE A 174 -0.89 -13.76 19.65
CA ILE A 174 0.16 -12.90 19.09
C ILE A 174 0.49 -13.39 17.67
N ILE A 175 0.34 -12.51 16.68
CA ILE A 175 0.70 -12.76 15.28
C ILE A 175 1.88 -11.85 14.94
N GLY A 176 3.08 -12.41 14.93
CA GLY A 176 4.34 -11.69 14.80
C GLY A 176 5.44 -12.30 15.68
N ASN A 177 6.69 -11.93 15.41
CA ASN A 177 7.82 -12.45 16.18
C ASN A 177 7.88 -11.78 17.56
N ILE A 178 8.34 -12.51 18.57
CA ILE A 178 8.54 -12.05 19.94
C ILE A 178 10.02 -12.07 20.28
N GLN A 179 10.54 -10.95 20.76
CA GLN A 179 11.87 -10.84 21.36
C GLN A 179 11.75 -10.19 22.75
N ALA A 180 12.28 -10.81 23.81
CA ALA A 180 12.34 -10.23 25.16
C ALA A 180 13.59 -10.69 25.93
N GLU A 181 13.82 -10.15 27.13
CA GLU A 181 14.76 -10.75 28.11
C GLU A 181 14.14 -12.05 28.64
N ASP A 182 13.20 -12.00 29.58
CA ASP A 182 12.42 -13.19 29.97
C ASP A 182 11.04 -13.21 29.32
N ILE A 183 10.57 -14.38 28.90
CA ILE A 183 9.25 -14.58 28.30
C ILE A 183 8.46 -15.58 29.13
N THR A 184 7.31 -15.17 29.64
CA THR A 184 6.33 -16.05 30.29
C THR A 184 5.01 -15.99 29.53
N LEU A 185 4.69 -17.08 28.83
CA LEU A 185 3.38 -17.28 28.22
C LEU A 185 2.44 -17.95 29.23
N GLY A 186 1.27 -17.35 29.47
CA GLY A 186 0.19 -17.95 30.25
C GLY A 186 -0.55 -19.07 29.49
N GLN A 187 -1.70 -19.50 30.02
CA GLN A 187 -2.43 -20.67 29.50
C GLN A 187 -3.33 -20.35 28.31
N ASN A 188 -3.44 -21.30 27.37
CA ASN A 188 -4.27 -21.20 26.16
C ASN A 188 -3.85 -20.03 25.25
N ASN A 189 -2.57 -19.70 25.22
CA ASN A 189 -2.05 -18.65 24.35
C ASN A 189 -1.71 -19.21 22.97
N ASP A 190 -1.85 -18.39 21.94
CA ASP A 190 -1.57 -18.77 20.55
C ASP A 190 -0.60 -17.74 19.95
N VAL A 191 0.62 -18.17 19.66
CA VAL A 191 1.66 -17.34 19.06
C VAL A 191 1.95 -17.87 17.66
N THR A 192 1.81 -17.03 16.63
CA THR A 192 2.23 -17.32 15.25
C THR A 192 3.40 -16.41 14.89
N GLY A 193 4.61 -16.96 14.92
CA GLY A 193 5.87 -16.23 14.78
C GLY A 193 6.97 -16.83 15.66
N ASP A 194 8.22 -16.44 15.40
CA ASP A 194 9.37 -16.92 16.15
C ASP A 194 9.46 -16.24 17.53
N ILE A 195 9.93 -16.98 18.54
CA ILE A 195 10.17 -16.48 19.90
C ILE A 195 11.68 -16.47 20.17
N THR A 196 12.22 -15.37 20.69
CA THR A 196 13.62 -15.27 21.13
C THR A 196 13.71 -14.62 22.51
N GLY A 197 14.36 -15.27 23.47
CA GLY A 197 14.58 -14.72 24.81
C GLY A 197 15.67 -15.45 25.58
N ASP A 198 15.87 -15.03 26.83
CA ASP A 198 16.78 -15.66 27.78
C ASP A 198 16.06 -16.82 28.50
N ASP A 199 15.30 -16.53 29.56
CA ASP A 199 14.38 -17.50 30.17
C ASP A 199 13.04 -17.51 29.42
N ILE A 200 12.57 -18.69 28.99
CA ILE A 200 11.28 -18.84 28.27
C ILE A 200 10.41 -19.87 28.97
N ILE A 201 9.21 -19.48 29.39
CA ILE A 201 8.21 -20.34 30.03
C ILE A 201 6.94 -20.32 29.20
N ILE A 202 6.63 -21.45 28.54
CA ILE A 202 5.35 -21.67 27.87
C ILE A 202 4.44 -22.42 28.83
N SER A 203 3.55 -21.71 29.53
CA SER A 203 2.69 -22.30 30.55
C SER A 203 1.43 -22.93 29.97
N GLY A 204 1.11 -24.15 30.41
CA GLY A 204 -0.16 -24.82 30.15
C GLY A 204 -0.24 -25.62 28.84
N GLY A 205 -0.78 -26.84 28.94
CA GLY A 205 -0.91 -27.82 27.85
C GLY A 205 -1.71 -27.42 26.60
N ASN A 206 -2.36 -26.26 26.60
CA ASN A 206 -3.15 -25.78 25.47
C ASN A 206 -2.54 -24.54 24.81
N SER A 207 -1.40 -24.05 25.28
CA SER A 207 -0.71 -22.93 24.64
C SER A 207 0.05 -23.45 23.42
N THR A 208 -0.05 -22.75 22.29
CA THR A 208 0.56 -23.14 21.02
C THR A 208 1.49 -22.03 20.54
N VAL A 209 2.68 -22.40 20.09
CA VAL A 209 3.63 -21.53 19.39
C VAL A 209 3.87 -22.13 18.01
N THR A 210 3.48 -21.43 16.95
CA THR A 210 3.73 -21.83 15.56
C THR A 210 4.91 -20.98 15.04
N GLY A 211 6.10 -21.55 15.07
CA GLY A 211 7.37 -20.85 14.84
C GLY A 211 8.50 -21.42 15.69
N THR A 212 9.72 -20.95 15.44
CA THR A 212 10.92 -21.43 16.16
C THR A 212 11.06 -20.71 17.51
N VAL A 213 11.35 -21.47 18.57
CA VAL A 213 11.64 -20.93 19.91
C VAL A 213 13.14 -20.96 20.15
N THR A 214 13.75 -19.80 20.40
CA THR A 214 15.18 -19.63 20.66
C THR A 214 15.43 -19.08 22.06
N GLY A 215 16.05 -19.87 22.95
CA GLY A 215 16.42 -19.48 24.32
C GLY A 215 17.93 -19.30 24.51
N THR A 216 18.35 -18.49 25.48
CA THR A 216 19.74 -18.49 25.99
C THR A 216 19.87 -18.93 27.45
N GLY A 217 18.76 -18.98 28.20
CA GLY A 217 18.71 -19.41 29.60
C GLY A 217 17.84 -20.65 29.79
N ASN A 218 16.99 -20.63 30.84
CA ASN A 218 16.08 -21.73 31.15
C ASN A 218 14.86 -21.73 30.22
N VAL A 219 14.55 -22.88 29.63
CA VAL A 219 13.34 -23.02 28.81
C VAL A 219 12.42 -24.08 29.40
N VAL A 220 11.16 -23.74 29.64
CA VAL A 220 10.12 -24.65 30.12
C VAL A 220 8.96 -24.67 29.12
N ASN A 221 8.73 -25.79 28.46
CA ASN A 221 7.59 -26.00 27.58
C ASN A 221 6.55 -26.93 28.23
N GLU A 222 5.39 -26.40 28.59
CA GLU A 222 4.22 -27.19 29.00
C GLU A 222 3.17 -27.33 27.88
N GLY A 223 3.35 -26.65 26.74
CA GLY A 223 2.35 -26.50 25.67
C GLY A 223 2.70 -27.25 24.38
N THR A 224 2.39 -26.66 23.23
CA THR A 224 2.77 -27.16 21.90
C THR A 224 3.67 -26.14 21.20
N VAL A 225 4.82 -26.59 20.72
CA VAL A 225 5.68 -25.83 19.80
C VAL A 225 5.59 -26.51 18.44
N ASP A 226 4.88 -25.88 17.51
CA ASP A 226 4.84 -26.28 16.10
C ASP A 226 6.01 -25.63 15.34
N GLY A 227 7.21 -26.18 15.55
CA GLY A 227 8.48 -25.63 15.10
C GLY A 227 9.67 -26.23 15.88
N ASP A 228 10.84 -25.65 15.70
CA ASP A 228 12.07 -26.06 16.39
C ASP A 228 12.24 -25.35 17.74
N LEU A 229 12.89 -26.03 18.69
CA LEU A 229 13.36 -25.47 19.96
C LEU A 229 14.89 -25.45 19.98
N ILE A 230 15.47 -24.25 20.05
CA ILE A 230 16.91 -24.00 19.97
C ILE A 230 17.34 -23.26 21.25
N VAL A 231 18.22 -23.83 22.07
CA VAL A 231 18.65 -23.21 23.33
C VAL A 231 20.17 -23.12 23.40
N ASN A 232 20.69 -21.90 23.39
CA ASN A 232 22.12 -21.57 23.44
C ASN A 232 22.58 -21.20 24.86
N CYS A 233 22.39 -22.09 25.82
CA CYS A 233 22.71 -21.91 27.23
C CYS A 233 24.13 -22.39 27.60
N ASP A 234 24.66 -21.92 28.74
CA ASP A 234 25.95 -22.34 29.30
C ASP A 234 25.71 -23.29 30.50
N ASP A 235 26.06 -24.57 30.35
CA ASP A 235 25.85 -25.60 31.39
C ASP A 235 26.50 -25.28 32.74
N SER A 236 27.48 -24.36 32.76
CA SER A 236 28.23 -23.98 33.94
C SER A 236 27.44 -23.07 34.89
N GLU A 237 26.35 -22.47 34.41
CA GLU A 237 25.45 -21.61 35.21
C GLU A 237 24.27 -22.40 35.83
N GLY A 238 24.10 -23.67 35.44
CA GLY A 238 23.06 -24.56 35.98
C GLY A 238 21.68 -24.38 35.35
N GLU A 239 21.63 -23.81 34.15
CA GLU A 239 20.44 -23.63 33.32
C GLU A 239 19.91 -24.97 32.79
N THR A 240 18.61 -25.06 32.54
CA THR A 240 17.95 -26.30 32.11
C THR A 240 16.86 -26.05 31.07
N VAL A 241 16.66 -27.05 30.21
CA VAL A 241 15.49 -27.14 29.32
C VAL A 241 14.56 -28.21 29.87
N VAL A 242 13.28 -27.91 30.05
CA VAL A 242 12.26 -28.85 30.50
C VAL A 242 11.14 -28.87 29.47
N ASN A 243 10.96 -30.00 28.79
CA ASN A 243 9.83 -30.21 27.89
C ASN A 243 8.83 -31.19 28.51
N ASN A 244 7.66 -30.70 28.89
CA ASN A 244 6.50 -31.48 29.34
C ASN A 244 5.37 -31.53 28.29
N GLY A 245 5.54 -30.80 27.18
CA GLY A 245 4.55 -30.58 26.13
C GLY A 245 4.83 -31.37 24.83
N GLN A 246 4.32 -30.87 23.71
CA GLN A 246 4.59 -31.41 22.37
C GLN A 246 5.50 -30.46 21.58
N ILE A 247 6.46 -31.00 20.83
CA ILE A 247 7.29 -30.26 19.87
C ILE A 247 7.24 -31.01 18.54
N THR A 248 6.77 -30.37 17.46
CA THR A 248 6.66 -31.02 16.13
C THR A 248 7.97 -31.00 15.34
N GLY A 249 8.88 -30.07 15.67
CA GLY A 249 10.22 -29.99 15.12
C GLY A 249 11.27 -30.66 15.99
N ASN A 250 12.47 -30.11 15.96
CA ASN A 250 13.66 -30.62 16.66
C ASN A 250 13.94 -29.85 17.96
N VAL A 251 14.61 -30.50 18.91
CA VAL A 251 15.16 -29.87 20.12
C VAL A 251 16.67 -29.87 20.03
N ASN A 252 17.28 -28.70 20.18
CA ASN A 252 18.72 -28.48 20.11
C ASN A 252 19.12 -27.59 21.30
N SER A 253 19.79 -28.16 22.29
CA SER A 253 20.07 -27.48 23.57
C SER A 253 21.54 -27.57 23.95
N GLY A 254 22.13 -26.46 24.39
CA GLY A 254 23.45 -26.39 25.00
C GLY A 254 23.50 -26.76 26.49
N CYS A 255 22.35 -26.92 27.15
CA CYS A 255 22.24 -27.25 28.58
C CYS A 255 21.34 -28.48 28.83
N ILE A 256 21.42 -29.01 30.05
CA ILE A 256 20.74 -30.23 30.46
C ILE A 256 19.25 -30.14 30.15
N THR A 257 18.77 -31.12 29.40
CA THR A 257 17.37 -31.21 28.94
C THR A 257 16.65 -32.33 29.68
N ASP A 258 15.46 -32.04 30.21
CA ASP A 258 14.53 -32.99 30.80
C ASP A 258 13.26 -33.05 29.93
N ASN A 259 13.23 -34.02 29.00
CA ASN A 259 12.14 -34.24 28.06
C ASN A 259 11.17 -35.30 28.60
N ASN A 260 10.13 -34.85 29.30
CA ASN A 260 8.99 -35.66 29.74
C ASN A 260 7.83 -35.67 28.72
N GLY A 261 7.90 -34.83 27.68
CA GLY A 261 6.90 -34.63 26.64
C GLY A 261 7.09 -35.48 25.39
N ASP A 262 6.45 -35.04 24.29
CA ASP A 262 6.58 -35.65 22.95
C ASP A 262 7.38 -34.72 22.03
N VAL A 263 8.27 -35.31 21.23
CA VAL A 263 9.08 -34.60 20.24
C VAL A 263 9.04 -35.43 18.97
N ASP A 264 8.43 -34.90 17.91
CA ASP A 264 8.31 -35.61 16.62
C ASP A 264 9.67 -35.70 15.90
N GLY A 265 10.48 -34.65 16.00
CA GLY A 265 11.86 -34.60 15.52
C GLY A 265 12.86 -35.22 16.49
N TYR A 266 14.11 -34.79 16.43
CA TYR A 266 15.19 -35.30 17.29
C TYR A 266 15.43 -34.45 18.54
N VAL A 267 16.19 -34.98 19.51
CA VAL A 267 16.65 -34.23 20.71
C VAL A 267 18.17 -34.29 20.83
N ASN A 268 18.83 -33.14 20.64
CA ASN A 268 20.25 -32.92 20.90
C ASN A 268 20.46 -32.13 22.21
N ALA A 269 21.07 -32.73 23.22
CA ALA A 269 21.35 -32.09 24.50
C ALA A 269 22.53 -32.74 25.25
N PRO A 270 23.21 -32.04 26.17
CA PRO A 270 24.41 -32.56 26.85
C PRO A 270 24.19 -33.85 27.67
N ASP A 271 25.27 -34.58 27.88
CA ASP A 271 25.33 -35.85 28.61
C ASP A 271 24.78 -35.71 30.04
N GLY A 272 23.80 -36.56 30.39
CA GLY A 272 23.04 -36.47 31.65
C GLY A 272 21.64 -35.87 31.51
N SER A 273 21.25 -35.45 30.31
CA SER A 273 19.87 -35.13 29.95
C SER A 273 18.94 -36.35 29.99
N ASP A 274 17.67 -36.15 30.31
CA ASP A 274 16.59 -37.12 30.08
C ASP A 274 15.98 -36.84 28.71
N TYR A 275 16.28 -37.69 27.73
CA TYR A 275 15.83 -37.49 26.35
C TYR A 275 14.38 -37.92 26.11
N GLY A 276 13.73 -38.62 27.05
CA GLY A 276 12.43 -39.22 26.80
C GLY A 276 12.46 -40.26 25.67
N ASN A 277 11.50 -40.23 24.75
CA ASN A 277 11.43 -41.12 23.59
C ASN A 277 11.04 -40.35 22.32
N PRO A 278 11.95 -39.56 21.74
CA PRO A 278 11.68 -38.70 20.57
C PRO A 278 11.51 -39.51 19.28
N GLY A 279 10.82 -38.94 18.29
CA GLY A 279 10.54 -39.56 16.99
C GLY A 279 11.76 -39.64 16.06
N GLY A 280 12.68 -38.68 16.14
CA GLY A 280 13.87 -38.51 15.27
C GLY A 280 15.21 -38.99 15.85
N GLY A 281 15.23 -39.56 17.06
CA GLY A 281 16.46 -39.99 17.77
C GLY A 281 16.94 -39.01 18.84
N ALA A 282 17.87 -39.45 19.68
CA ALA A 282 18.46 -38.65 20.78
C ALA A 282 19.99 -38.71 20.73
N CYS A 283 20.65 -37.58 20.96
CA CYS A 283 22.08 -37.39 20.75
C CYS A 283 22.68 -36.34 21.72
N ASP A 284 24.01 -36.38 21.92
CA ASP A 284 24.74 -35.63 22.95
C ASP A 284 25.87 -34.77 22.36
N PHE A 285 25.54 -33.63 21.76
CA PHE A 285 26.52 -32.66 21.26
C PHE A 285 26.51 -31.34 22.00
N GLY A 286 25.38 -30.95 22.59
CA GLY A 286 25.28 -29.71 23.36
C GLY A 286 25.58 -28.45 22.53
N VAL A 287 25.51 -28.51 21.20
CA VAL A 287 25.79 -27.39 20.27
C VAL A 287 24.77 -27.34 19.15
N ASN A 288 24.38 -26.13 18.77
CA ASN A 288 23.39 -25.88 17.71
C ASN A 288 23.97 -26.06 16.31
N GLU A 289 23.91 -27.28 15.78
CA GLU A 289 24.13 -27.60 14.37
C GLU A 289 22.81 -27.99 13.66
N GLU A 290 22.73 -27.83 12.33
CA GLU A 290 21.51 -28.01 11.52
C GLU A 290 20.95 -29.46 11.51
N ASP A 291 21.70 -30.48 11.96
CA ASP A 291 21.21 -31.85 12.18
C ASP A 291 22.16 -32.68 13.10
N PRO A 292 22.08 -32.53 14.44
CA PRO A 292 22.98 -33.19 15.39
C PRO A 292 22.56 -34.61 15.79
N CYS A 293 21.44 -35.16 15.31
CA CYS A 293 21.00 -36.51 15.68
C CYS A 293 21.00 -37.51 14.52
N ALA A 294 21.24 -37.07 13.29
CA ALA A 294 21.99 -37.89 12.35
C ALA A 294 23.39 -38.07 12.92
N ASP A 295 23.76 -39.29 13.35
CA ASP A 295 25.05 -39.66 13.96
C ASP A 295 26.18 -38.66 13.69
N PRO A 296 26.43 -37.72 14.62
CA PRO A 296 27.55 -36.80 14.57
C PRO A 296 28.51 -37.20 15.65
N SER A 297 28.80 -38.49 15.78
CA SER A 297 30.22 -38.71 15.90
C SER A 297 30.86 -37.85 14.78
N GLY A 298 31.67 -36.86 15.14
CA GLY A 298 32.65 -36.32 14.20
C GLY A 298 33.56 -37.44 13.65
N ASP A 299 33.31 -38.69 14.04
CA ASP A 299 33.72 -39.91 13.41
C ASP A 299 32.90 -40.16 12.14
N VAL A 300 33.65 -40.25 11.06
CA VAL A 300 33.22 -40.67 9.74
C VAL A 300 32.36 -41.96 9.80
N ASP A 301 31.06 -41.93 9.46
CA ASP A 301 30.18 -43.13 9.36
C ASP A 301 30.83 -44.19 8.46
N HIS A 302 31.27 -43.75 7.29
CA HIS A 302 32.15 -44.49 6.40
C HIS A 302 32.95 -43.53 5.49
N PHE A 303 34.06 -44.03 4.96
CA PHE A 303 34.74 -43.37 3.86
C PHE A 303 34.19 -43.90 2.55
N GLU A 304 33.57 -43.03 1.77
CA GLU A 304 33.18 -43.30 0.39
C GLU A 304 34.37 -43.06 -0.55
N ILE A 305 34.68 -44.07 -1.37
CA ILE A 305 35.71 -44.00 -2.41
C ILE A 305 35.03 -43.72 -3.75
N VAL A 306 35.11 -42.48 -4.22
CA VAL A 306 34.53 -42.04 -5.49
C VAL A 306 35.59 -42.10 -6.58
N HIS A 307 35.30 -42.86 -7.64
CA HIS A 307 36.12 -42.99 -8.85
C HIS A 307 35.21 -43.23 -10.06
N ASP A 308 35.71 -43.02 -11.27
CA ASP A 308 34.95 -43.25 -12.52
C ASP A 308 34.94 -44.72 -12.99
N GLY A 309 35.80 -45.57 -12.40
CA GLY A 309 35.86 -47.00 -12.67
C GLY A 309 37.01 -47.42 -13.59
N GLU A 310 37.70 -46.48 -14.23
CA GLU A 310 38.81 -46.77 -15.14
C GLU A 310 39.99 -45.81 -14.95
N GLY A 311 41.19 -46.35 -14.72
CA GLY A 311 42.41 -45.55 -14.62
C GLY A 311 43.42 -45.84 -15.73
N LEU A 312 44.28 -44.88 -16.07
CA LEU A 312 45.37 -45.07 -17.04
C LEU A 312 46.68 -45.43 -16.38
N THR A 313 47.41 -46.44 -16.88
CA THR A 313 48.65 -46.89 -16.21
C THR A 313 49.83 -45.90 -16.28
N CYS A 314 49.73 -44.87 -17.13
CA CYS A 314 50.73 -43.82 -17.28
C CYS A 314 50.36 -42.50 -16.58
N LEU A 315 49.12 -42.37 -16.08
CA LEU A 315 48.68 -41.24 -15.26
C LEU A 315 48.43 -41.72 -13.83
N ALA A 316 48.45 -40.79 -12.89
CA ALA A 316 47.83 -41.05 -11.61
C ALA A 316 46.33 -40.85 -11.76
N GLU A 317 45.56 -41.74 -11.15
CA GLU A 317 44.11 -41.66 -11.13
C GLU A 317 43.66 -40.80 -9.97
N THR A 318 42.82 -39.81 -10.22
CA THR A 318 42.33 -38.90 -9.17
C THR A 318 41.12 -39.54 -8.48
N ILE A 319 41.34 -40.11 -7.30
CA ILE A 319 40.30 -40.73 -6.50
C ILE A 319 39.86 -39.75 -5.41
N THR A 320 38.56 -39.54 -5.27
CA THR A 320 38.01 -38.67 -4.22
C THR A 320 37.57 -39.54 -3.04
N LEU A 321 38.07 -39.21 -1.86
CA LEU A 321 37.76 -39.86 -0.59
C LEU A 321 36.86 -38.94 0.19
N ARG A 322 35.59 -39.33 0.37
CA ARG A 322 34.59 -38.55 1.10
C ARG A 322 34.36 -39.16 2.48
N PRO A 323 34.66 -38.45 3.56
CA PRO A 323 34.20 -38.82 4.89
C PRO A 323 32.70 -38.51 4.99
N CYS A 324 31.86 -39.53 5.00
CA CYS A 324 30.40 -39.37 4.98
C CYS A 324 29.86 -39.23 6.40
N ILE A 325 28.84 -38.38 6.55
CA ILE A 325 28.11 -38.22 7.81
C ILE A 325 27.05 -39.29 8.01
N ASP A 326 26.54 -39.88 6.93
CA ASP A 326 25.48 -40.89 6.96
C ASP A 326 25.70 -41.97 5.90
N ALA A 327 24.87 -43.02 5.96
CA ALA A 327 24.90 -44.14 5.03
C ALA A 327 24.57 -43.76 3.57
N ALA A 328 23.97 -42.58 3.33
CA ALA A 328 23.64 -42.07 1.99
C ALA A 328 24.73 -41.12 1.44
N CYS A 329 25.76 -40.82 2.24
CA CYS A 329 26.74 -39.77 2.02
C CYS A 329 26.12 -38.43 1.57
N SER A 330 25.04 -38.01 2.23
CA SER A 330 24.29 -36.79 1.89
C SER A 330 25.11 -35.52 2.10
N ALA A 331 26.05 -35.53 3.06
CA ALA A 331 27.03 -34.49 3.33
C ALA A 331 28.39 -35.08 3.77
N ASN A 332 29.44 -34.25 3.71
CA ASN A 332 30.78 -34.64 4.16
C ASN A 332 31.03 -34.15 5.59
N VAL A 333 31.68 -34.96 6.44
CA VAL A 333 32.10 -34.59 7.80
C VAL A 333 33.59 -34.21 7.87
N ALA A 334 34.01 -33.44 8.87
CA ALA A 334 35.40 -33.01 9.02
C ALA A 334 36.32 -34.17 9.47
N ALA A 335 37.03 -34.81 8.52
CA ALA A 335 38.08 -35.77 8.86
C ALA A 335 39.45 -35.09 8.96
N THR A 336 40.19 -35.35 10.05
CA THR A 336 41.61 -34.97 10.18
C THR A 336 42.45 -36.18 10.57
N GLY A 337 43.26 -36.68 9.65
CA GLY A 337 44.06 -37.89 9.84
C GLY A 337 44.77 -38.30 8.56
N THR A 338 45.63 -39.31 8.64
CA THR A 338 46.33 -39.84 7.46
C THR A 338 45.56 -41.03 6.88
N TYR A 339 45.59 -41.17 5.57
CA TYR A 339 45.05 -42.33 4.88
C TYR A 339 46.10 -43.00 4.00
N THR A 340 45.89 -44.28 3.72
CA THR A 340 46.59 -45.11 2.74
C THR A 340 45.55 -45.78 1.86
N LEU A 341 45.39 -45.30 0.63
CA LEU A 341 44.60 -45.97 -0.39
C LEU A 341 45.46 -47.04 -1.06
N THR A 342 44.93 -48.25 -1.19
CA THR A 342 45.62 -49.41 -1.77
C THR A 342 44.82 -49.98 -2.92
N ALA A 343 45.46 -50.16 -4.07
CA ALA A 343 44.94 -50.97 -5.17
C ALA A 343 45.67 -52.33 -5.20
N THR A 344 44.93 -53.44 -5.20
CA THR A 344 45.52 -54.77 -5.38
C THR A 344 44.71 -55.67 -6.31
N ASP A 345 45.42 -56.48 -7.11
CA ASP A 345 44.86 -57.54 -7.97
C ASP A 345 45.16 -58.96 -7.41
N GLY A 346 45.71 -59.04 -6.19
CA GLY A 346 46.18 -60.26 -5.53
C GLY A 346 47.65 -60.64 -5.84
N VAL A 347 48.31 -60.00 -6.81
CA VAL A 347 49.73 -60.19 -7.16
C VAL A 347 50.52 -58.90 -7.04
N ASN A 348 50.01 -57.81 -7.62
CA ASN A 348 50.54 -56.46 -7.57
C ASN A 348 49.80 -55.64 -6.50
N THR A 349 50.51 -54.71 -5.89
CA THR A 349 49.97 -53.79 -4.87
C THR A 349 50.56 -52.41 -5.10
N PHE A 350 49.69 -51.42 -5.22
CA PHE A 350 50.05 -50.00 -5.35
C PHE A 350 49.37 -49.24 -4.23
N THR A 351 50.07 -48.25 -3.66
CA THR A 351 49.54 -47.45 -2.55
C THR A 351 49.78 -45.97 -2.76
N ALA A 352 48.82 -45.16 -2.32
CA ALA A 352 48.93 -43.72 -2.22
C ALA A 352 48.55 -43.28 -0.80
N THR A 353 49.36 -42.40 -0.21
CA THR A 353 49.16 -41.93 1.16
C THR A 353 48.94 -40.43 1.18
N GLY A 354 48.04 -39.94 2.03
CA GLY A 354 47.77 -38.52 2.19
C GLY A 354 47.16 -38.19 3.55
N SER A 355 46.62 -36.99 3.66
CA SER A 355 45.92 -36.52 4.85
C SER A 355 44.65 -35.76 4.49
N PHE A 356 43.58 -35.94 5.27
CA PHE A 356 42.33 -35.23 5.05
C PHE A 356 42.45 -33.72 5.40
N PRO A 357 42.00 -32.81 4.52
CA PRO A 357 42.10 -31.37 4.72
C PRO A 357 40.90 -30.80 5.49
N SER A 358 40.48 -31.44 6.60
CA SER A 358 39.21 -31.17 7.30
C SER A 358 37.96 -31.34 6.42
N GLY A 359 37.86 -32.50 5.75
CA GLY A 359 36.77 -32.85 4.82
C GLY A 359 37.21 -33.87 3.78
N ALA A 360 36.60 -33.84 2.59
CA ALA A 360 36.96 -34.72 1.48
C ALA A 360 38.42 -34.50 1.02
N ALA A 361 39.08 -35.59 0.61
CA ALA A 361 40.45 -35.57 0.11
C ALA A 361 40.52 -36.14 -1.31
N THR A 362 41.29 -35.51 -2.18
CA THR A 362 41.64 -36.05 -3.50
C THR A 362 43.00 -36.71 -3.45
N VAL A 363 43.11 -37.96 -3.90
CA VAL A 363 44.36 -38.72 -3.96
C VAL A 363 44.70 -39.11 -5.39
N GLU A 364 45.95 -38.89 -5.77
CA GLU A 364 46.53 -39.31 -7.04
C GLU A 364 47.11 -40.72 -6.88
N LEU A 365 46.42 -41.74 -7.39
CA LEU A 365 46.84 -43.14 -7.32
C LEU A 365 47.50 -43.58 -8.62
N ALA A 366 48.82 -43.75 -8.61
CA ALA A 366 49.58 -44.25 -9.76
C ALA A 366 49.69 -45.79 -9.76
N VAL A 367 49.09 -46.44 -10.74
CA VAL A 367 49.16 -47.90 -10.96
C VAL A 367 49.84 -48.15 -12.30
N SER A 368 50.99 -48.84 -12.31
CA SER A 368 51.81 -48.99 -13.53
C SER A 368 51.61 -50.30 -14.28
N VAL A 369 50.62 -51.11 -13.88
CA VAL A 369 50.33 -52.42 -14.46
C VAL A 369 48.84 -52.48 -14.78
N ALA A 370 48.51 -52.82 -16.03
CA ALA A 370 47.12 -52.94 -16.44
C ALA A 370 46.46 -54.19 -15.83
N GLY A 371 45.21 -54.05 -15.43
CA GLY A 371 44.39 -55.11 -14.85
C GLY A 371 43.27 -54.59 -13.96
N PRO A 372 42.35 -55.47 -13.54
CA PRO A 372 41.36 -55.14 -12.53
C PRO A 372 42.00 -55.08 -11.15
N TYR A 373 41.78 -53.99 -10.45
CA TYR A 373 42.22 -53.78 -9.07
C TYR A 373 41.01 -53.61 -8.15
N THR A 374 41.16 -54.05 -6.91
CA THR A 374 40.22 -53.71 -5.83
C THR A 374 40.86 -52.64 -4.96
N LEU A 375 40.14 -51.53 -4.79
CA LEU A 375 40.52 -50.44 -3.90
C LEU A 375 40.18 -50.82 -2.46
N SER A 376 41.10 -50.51 -1.55
CA SER A 376 40.84 -50.55 -0.11
C SER A 376 41.51 -49.36 0.54
N LEU A 377 40.85 -48.76 1.52
CA LEU A 377 41.34 -47.61 2.24
C LEU A 377 41.75 -48.03 3.66
N GLN A 378 42.87 -47.54 4.14
CA GLN A 378 43.27 -47.66 5.53
C GLN A 378 43.49 -46.26 6.09
N THR A 379 42.79 -45.92 7.15
CA THR A 379 42.89 -44.62 7.83
C THR A 379 43.68 -44.75 9.14
N SER A 380 44.05 -43.63 9.76
CA SER A 380 44.72 -43.60 11.07
C SER A 380 43.84 -44.21 12.16
N GLU A 381 44.44 -44.70 13.26
CA GLU A 381 43.75 -45.46 14.32
C GLU A 381 42.60 -44.71 15.04
N SER A 382 42.42 -43.42 14.78
CA SER A 382 41.28 -42.62 15.25
C SER A 382 39.98 -42.89 14.49
N PHE A 383 40.00 -43.56 13.33
CA PHE A 383 38.79 -43.89 12.56
C PHE A 383 38.70 -45.42 12.40
N VAL A 384 37.73 -46.07 13.05
CA VAL A 384 37.56 -47.54 13.03
C VAL A 384 36.30 -47.97 12.26
N THR A 385 35.87 -47.14 11.31
CA THR A 385 34.65 -47.37 10.53
C THR A 385 34.92 -48.10 9.20
N PRO A 386 33.95 -48.87 8.67
CA PRO A 386 34.15 -49.64 7.44
C PRO A 386 34.20 -48.71 6.23
N ASN A 387 35.17 -48.90 5.32
CA ASN A 387 35.13 -48.20 4.03
C ASN A 387 34.01 -48.80 3.17
N GLN A 388 33.20 -47.96 2.55
CA GLN A 388 32.21 -48.38 1.57
C GLN A 388 32.57 -47.79 0.22
N CYS A 389 32.39 -48.58 -0.84
CA CYS A 389 32.49 -48.07 -2.20
C CYS A 389 31.08 -47.91 -2.68
N ASP A 390 30.67 -46.66 -2.94
CA ASP A 390 29.41 -46.41 -3.58
C ASP A 390 29.59 -45.64 -4.88
N LEU A 391 29.08 -46.25 -5.94
CA LEU A 391 28.82 -45.65 -7.22
C LEU A 391 27.32 -45.88 -7.47
N ALA A 392 26.49 -44.94 -7.04
CA ALA A 392 25.04 -44.96 -7.29
C ALA A 392 24.34 -46.32 -6.98
N GLY A 393 24.72 -46.98 -5.89
CA GLY A 393 24.10 -48.17 -5.33
C GLY A 393 24.63 -49.53 -5.79
N VAL A 394 25.68 -49.61 -6.63
CA VAL A 394 26.26 -50.89 -7.08
C VAL A 394 27.76 -50.79 -7.44
N ASP A 395 28.70 -51.09 -6.53
CA ASP A 395 29.92 -51.87 -6.88
C ASP A 395 30.82 -52.28 -5.70
N ASN A 396 31.76 -53.19 -5.96
CA ASN A 396 32.63 -53.91 -5.02
C ASN A 396 34.07 -53.32 -4.93
N CYS A 397 34.20 -51.99 -4.93
CA CYS A 397 35.49 -51.26 -4.95
C CYS A 397 36.40 -51.61 -6.15
N ALA A 398 35.82 -52.02 -7.28
CA ALA A 398 36.57 -52.47 -8.44
C ALA A 398 36.90 -51.27 -9.34
N ILE A 399 38.17 -51.14 -9.70
CA ILE A 399 38.66 -50.18 -10.68
C ILE A 399 39.54 -50.91 -11.69
N ASN A 400 39.38 -50.60 -12.98
CA ASN A 400 40.16 -51.24 -14.03
C ASN A 400 41.25 -50.30 -14.52
N PHE A 401 42.52 -50.68 -14.37
CA PHE A 401 43.62 -49.91 -14.94
C PHE A 401 43.96 -50.42 -16.34
N VAL A 402 43.98 -49.52 -17.31
CA VAL A 402 44.23 -49.83 -18.72
C VAL A 402 45.45 -49.09 -19.25
N ASP A 403 46.12 -49.68 -20.23
CA ASP A 403 47.26 -49.03 -20.89
C ASP A 403 46.83 -47.99 -21.93
N THR A 404 45.54 -47.91 -22.27
CA THR A 404 44.97 -47.03 -23.30
C THR A 404 43.55 -46.61 -22.96
N GLY A 405 43.19 -45.33 -23.15
CA GLY A 405 41.84 -44.82 -22.86
C GLY A 405 41.62 -43.41 -23.41
N PHE A 406 40.44 -42.84 -23.14
CA PHE A 406 40.12 -41.44 -23.43
C PHE A 406 40.05 -40.61 -22.15
N LEU A 407 40.57 -39.39 -22.20
CA LEU A 407 40.31 -38.36 -21.20
C LEU A 407 39.45 -37.27 -21.83
N LEU A 408 38.29 -36.98 -21.22
CA LEU A 408 37.38 -35.95 -21.72
C LEU A 408 37.46 -34.70 -20.83
N SER A 409 37.37 -33.53 -21.45
CA SER A 409 37.23 -32.27 -20.73
C SER A 409 36.31 -31.30 -21.47
N ALA A 410 35.53 -30.54 -20.70
CA ALA A 410 34.60 -29.52 -21.18
C ALA A 410 34.54 -28.37 -20.16
N PRO A 411 33.98 -27.19 -20.52
CA PRO A 411 33.72 -26.13 -19.54
C PRO A 411 32.73 -26.61 -18.47
N THR A 412 32.89 -26.15 -17.24
CA THR A 412 31.97 -26.47 -16.13
C THR A 412 30.61 -25.79 -16.26
N ALA A 413 30.51 -24.72 -17.04
CA ALA A 413 29.27 -23.99 -17.29
C ALA A 413 29.11 -23.65 -18.78
N ALA A 414 27.88 -23.82 -19.29
CA ALA A 414 27.49 -23.48 -20.65
C ALA A 414 26.06 -22.90 -20.69
N GLN A 415 25.62 -22.45 -21.86
CA GLN A 415 24.26 -21.94 -22.08
C GLN A 415 23.55 -22.79 -23.15
N ALA A 416 22.25 -23.02 -22.96
CA ALA A 416 21.44 -23.80 -23.88
C ALA A 416 21.44 -23.16 -25.28
N GLY A 417 21.77 -23.96 -26.30
CA GLY A 417 21.87 -23.53 -27.70
C GLY A 417 23.14 -22.75 -28.04
N VAL A 418 24.09 -22.60 -27.11
CA VAL A 418 25.40 -21.99 -27.36
C VAL A 418 26.46 -23.08 -27.43
N SER A 419 27.27 -23.08 -28.50
CA SER A 419 28.29 -24.12 -28.68
C SER A 419 29.46 -23.95 -27.70
N PHE A 420 29.91 -25.07 -27.12
CA PHE A 420 31.11 -25.19 -26.30
C PHE A 420 32.03 -26.32 -26.81
N ASN A 421 33.27 -26.35 -26.34
CA ASN A 421 34.25 -27.34 -26.79
C ASN A 421 34.29 -28.56 -25.86
N LEU A 422 34.05 -29.75 -26.40
CA LEU A 422 34.37 -31.04 -25.78
C LEU A 422 35.73 -31.51 -26.33
N THR A 423 36.72 -31.64 -25.45
CA THR A 423 38.04 -32.15 -25.80
C THR A 423 38.11 -33.62 -25.46
N VAL A 424 38.61 -34.42 -26.39
CA VAL A 424 38.83 -35.87 -26.25
C VAL A 424 40.30 -36.14 -26.48
N GLU A 425 41.00 -36.60 -25.43
CA GLU A 425 42.41 -36.96 -25.50
C GLU A 425 42.55 -38.48 -25.49
N ALA A 426 43.15 -39.05 -26.54
CA ALA A 426 43.44 -40.47 -26.65
C ALA A 426 44.85 -40.74 -26.12
N ILE A 427 44.94 -41.40 -24.95
CA ILE A 427 46.20 -41.57 -24.22
C ILE A 427 46.59 -43.04 -24.18
N ARG A 428 47.90 -43.33 -24.29
CA ARG A 428 48.49 -44.66 -24.13
C ARG A 428 49.79 -44.61 -23.32
N THR A 429 50.03 -45.65 -22.53
CA THR A 429 51.30 -45.91 -21.86
C THR A 429 52.39 -46.36 -22.84
N ASP A 430 53.52 -45.67 -22.88
CA ASP A 430 54.69 -46.11 -23.63
C ASP A 430 55.41 -47.26 -22.90
N ASN A 431 55.43 -48.44 -23.50
CA ASN A 431 55.98 -49.66 -22.89
C ASN A 431 57.48 -49.60 -22.56
N ASN A 432 58.24 -48.61 -23.06
CA ASN A 432 59.67 -48.47 -22.78
C ASN A 432 59.96 -47.44 -21.68
N THR A 433 59.17 -46.37 -21.63
CA THR A 433 59.42 -45.21 -20.76
C THR A 433 58.41 -45.06 -19.64
N GLY A 434 57.25 -45.72 -19.73
CA GLY A 434 56.12 -45.55 -18.83
C GLY A 434 55.38 -44.22 -18.98
N ALA A 435 55.78 -43.37 -19.93
CA ALA A 435 55.18 -42.06 -20.14
C ALA A 435 53.87 -42.15 -20.95
N CYS A 436 52.93 -41.24 -20.69
CA CYS A 436 51.75 -41.06 -21.53
C CYS A 436 52.12 -40.44 -22.87
N VAL A 437 51.71 -41.10 -23.93
CA VAL A 437 51.86 -40.66 -25.32
C VAL A 437 50.53 -40.76 -26.05
N ALA A 438 50.41 -40.06 -27.18
CA ALA A 438 49.22 -40.13 -28.02
C ALA A 438 48.91 -41.56 -28.46
N ALA A 439 47.69 -42.04 -28.20
CA ALA A 439 47.19 -43.32 -28.66
C ALA A 439 46.69 -43.26 -30.12
N LEU A 440 46.13 -42.13 -30.51
CA LEU A 440 45.53 -41.89 -31.82
C LEU A 440 46.13 -40.63 -32.47
N ASP A 441 46.20 -40.64 -33.80
CA ASP A 441 46.60 -39.48 -34.60
C ASP A 441 45.88 -39.53 -35.96
N GLY A 442 45.72 -38.37 -36.60
CA GLY A 442 44.99 -38.23 -37.86
C GLY A 442 43.49 -38.44 -37.74
N ALA A 443 42.83 -38.69 -38.88
CA ALA A 443 41.38 -38.86 -38.95
C ALA A 443 40.95 -40.19 -38.32
N GLN A 444 40.00 -40.15 -37.39
CA GLN A 444 39.51 -41.27 -36.62
C GLN A 444 38.00 -41.15 -36.39
N ASP A 445 37.31 -42.29 -36.40
CA ASP A 445 35.93 -42.39 -35.93
C ASP A 445 35.92 -42.82 -34.46
N ILE A 446 35.24 -42.04 -33.61
CA ILE A 446 34.96 -42.37 -32.21
C ILE A 446 33.44 -42.48 -32.00
N GLU A 447 33.01 -43.14 -30.95
CA GLU A 447 31.61 -43.24 -30.56
C GLU A 447 31.35 -42.36 -29.34
N LEU A 448 30.31 -41.52 -29.38
CA LEU A 448 29.92 -40.64 -28.28
C LEU A 448 28.49 -40.89 -27.82
N ALA A 449 28.27 -40.80 -26.52
CA ALA A 449 26.97 -40.77 -25.86
C ALA A 449 26.94 -39.62 -24.86
N MET A 450 25.74 -39.13 -24.53
CA MET A 450 25.52 -38.18 -23.44
C MET A 450 24.68 -38.81 -22.32
N THR A 451 24.78 -38.28 -21.12
CA THR A 451 23.95 -38.65 -19.97
C THR A 451 23.49 -37.38 -19.28
N CYS A 452 22.24 -37.31 -18.83
CA CYS A 452 21.78 -36.22 -17.98
C CYS A 452 21.82 -36.69 -16.54
N THR A 453 22.60 -36.00 -15.72
CA THR A 453 22.77 -36.29 -14.30
C THR A 453 21.79 -35.48 -13.47
N ASN A 454 21.38 -34.30 -13.93
CA ASN A 454 20.33 -33.50 -13.32
C ASN A 454 19.62 -32.60 -14.35
N PRO A 455 18.38 -32.89 -14.79
CA PRO A 455 17.53 -33.99 -14.36
C PRO A 455 18.06 -35.36 -14.85
N LEU A 456 17.64 -36.46 -14.21
CA LEU A 456 18.05 -37.82 -14.58
C LEU A 456 17.52 -38.31 -15.95
N THR A 457 16.78 -37.46 -16.67
CA THR A 457 16.22 -37.76 -17.99
C THR A 457 16.52 -36.63 -18.96
N CYS A 458 17.13 -36.94 -20.10
CA CYS A 458 17.29 -35.96 -21.19
C CYS A 458 16.03 -35.89 -22.05
N LEU A 459 15.43 -34.70 -22.17
CA LEU A 459 14.31 -34.45 -23.08
C LEU A 459 14.75 -33.99 -24.48
N GLN A 460 16.01 -33.57 -24.61
CA GLN A 460 16.65 -33.22 -25.88
C GLN A 460 18.06 -33.83 -25.93
N ASN A 461 18.61 -33.93 -27.15
CA ASN A 461 19.95 -34.46 -27.38
C ASN A 461 20.93 -33.36 -27.75
N ALA A 462 22.18 -33.47 -27.30
CA ALA A 462 23.28 -32.65 -27.77
C ALA A 462 23.63 -32.97 -29.23
N THR A 463 24.27 -32.02 -29.90
CA THR A 463 24.75 -32.19 -31.28
C THR A 463 26.20 -31.75 -31.39
N THR A 464 26.93 -32.38 -32.31
CA THR A 464 28.24 -31.89 -32.76
C THR A 464 28.26 -31.81 -34.28
N GLY A 465 28.28 -30.58 -34.80
CA GLY A 465 28.05 -30.32 -36.21
C GLY A 465 26.66 -30.78 -36.66
N VAL A 466 26.59 -31.81 -37.50
CA VAL A 466 25.32 -32.40 -38.00
C VAL A 466 24.97 -33.73 -37.31
N THR A 467 25.82 -34.21 -36.40
CA THR A 467 25.64 -35.49 -35.73
C THR A 467 24.95 -35.27 -34.38
N THR A 468 23.83 -35.94 -34.16
CA THR A 468 23.17 -35.99 -32.85
C THR A 468 23.89 -36.98 -31.94
N ILE A 469 24.18 -36.57 -30.72
CA ILE A 469 24.76 -37.41 -29.67
C ILE A 469 23.59 -37.99 -28.85
N PRO A 470 23.31 -39.30 -28.96
CA PRO A 470 22.19 -39.93 -28.26
C PRO A 470 22.50 -40.10 -26.77
N THR A 471 21.46 -40.34 -25.99
CA THR A 471 21.60 -40.70 -24.58
C THR A 471 22.15 -42.13 -24.41
N ALA A 472 23.04 -42.32 -23.44
CA ALA A 472 23.53 -43.64 -23.04
C ALA A 472 22.35 -44.60 -22.74
N PRO A 473 22.47 -45.91 -23.03
CA PRO A 473 23.66 -46.63 -23.49
C PRO A 473 23.84 -46.64 -25.02
N THR A 474 23.11 -45.81 -25.76
CA THR A 474 23.26 -45.72 -27.23
C THR A 474 24.39 -44.76 -27.56
N PHE A 475 25.19 -45.05 -28.59
CA PHE A 475 26.29 -44.19 -29.03
C PHE A 475 26.14 -43.80 -30.50
N ALA A 476 26.64 -42.62 -30.87
CA ALA A 476 26.76 -42.16 -32.25
C ALA A 476 28.22 -42.10 -32.69
N THR A 477 28.50 -42.54 -33.92
CA THR A 477 29.81 -42.41 -34.53
C THR A 477 30.08 -40.96 -34.96
N VAL A 478 31.15 -40.37 -34.45
CA VAL A 478 31.64 -39.03 -34.76
C VAL A 478 33.03 -39.13 -35.38
N SER A 479 33.17 -38.66 -36.61
CA SER A 479 34.45 -38.54 -37.29
C SER A 479 35.18 -37.28 -36.83
N THR A 480 36.39 -37.43 -36.29
CA THR A 480 37.22 -36.33 -35.82
C THR A 480 38.68 -36.51 -36.22
N THR A 481 39.52 -35.48 -36.05
CA THR A 481 40.96 -35.55 -36.33
C THR A 481 41.73 -35.34 -35.04
N PHE A 482 42.50 -36.35 -34.65
CA PHE A 482 43.43 -36.26 -33.54
C PHE A 482 44.74 -35.63 -34.03
N THR A 483 45.25 -34.64 -33.28
CA THR A 483 46.57 -34.07 -33.51
C THR A 483 47.38 -34.22 -32.22
N GLY A 484 48.37 -35.11 -32.23
CA GLY A 484 49.14 -35.40 -31.02
C GLY A 484 48.28 -36.00 -29.90
N GLY A 485 47.27 -36.81 -30.26
CA GLY A 485 46.38 -37.46 -29.30
C GLY A 485 45.17 -36.63 -28.87
N ILE A 486 45.02 -35.38 -29.30
CA ILE A 486 43.92 -34.51 -28.88
C ILE A 486 42.97 -34.23 -30.05
N ALA A 487 41.66 -34.34 -29.81
CA ALA A 487 40.60 -33.90 -30.71
C ALA A 487 39.65 -32.96 -29.97
N THR A 488 39.21 -31.87 -30.62
CA THR A 488 38.24 -30.92 -30.05
C THR A 488 36.98 -30.90 -30.90
N LEU A 489 35.83 -31.11 -30.25
CA LEU A 489 34.52 -31.18 -30.87
C LEU A 489 33.66 -30.00 -30.40
N PRO A 490 33.08 -29.21 -31.32
CA PRO A 490 32.07 -28.23 -30.95
C PRO A 490 30.77 -28.96 -30.64
N VAL A 491 30.28 -28.82 -29.42
CA VAL A 491 29.04 -29.41 -28.94
C VAL A 491 28.03 -28.29 -28.69
N GLU A 492 26.78 -28.51 -29.05
CA GLU A 492 25.65 -27.65 -28.71
C GLU A 492 24.56 -28.49 -28.06
N TYR A 493 24.16 -28.12 -26.85
CA TYR A 493 23.06 -28.75 -26.12
C TYR A 493 21.87 -27.77 -26.08
N PRO A 494 20.70 -28.12 -26.66
CA PRO A 494 19.59 -27.18 -26.82
C PRO A 494 18.69 -27.04 -25.58
N ASP A 495 18.96 -27.78 -24.51
CA ASP A 495 18.19 -27.83 -23.27
C ASP A 495 19.09 -27.54 -22.07
N VAL A 496 18.58 -27.73 -20.85
CA VAL A 496 19.28 -27.36 -19.61
C VAL A 496 19.52 -28.56 -18.69
N GLY A 497 20.34 -28.33 -17.67
CA GLY A 497 20.70 -29.29 -16.63
C GLY A 497 22.19 -29.59 -16.57
N ALA A 498 22.56 -30.49 -15.67
CA ALA A 498 23.87 -31.11 -15.60
C ALA A 498 23.94 -32.30 -16.57
N ILE A 499 24.97 -32.32 -17.43
CA ILE A 499 25.18 -33.37 -18.44
C ILE A 499 26.63 -33.88 -18.44
N ASP A 500 26.77 -35.17 -18.73
CA ASP A 500 28.04 -35.88 -18.96
C ASP A 500 28.13 -36.39 -20.41
N PHE A 501 29.35 -36.63 -20.89
CA PHE A 501 29.65 -37.28 -22.16
C PHE A 501 30.54 -38.49 -21.96
N THR A 502 30.21 -39.60 -22.62
CA THR A 502 31.05 -40.79 -22.68
C THR A 502 31.56 -40.99 -24.10
N ALA A 503 32.87 -41.20 -24.27
CA ALA A 503 33.48 -41.59 -25.53
C ALA A 503 33.95 -43.05 -25.49
N ARG A 504 33.83 -43.75 -26.61
CA ARG A 504 34.48 -45.06 -26.78
C ARG A 504 34.99 -45.32 -28.20
N LYS A 505 35.93 -46.24 -28.35
CA LYS A 505 36.45 -46.71 -29.64
C LYS A 505 37.14 -48.07 -29.48
N THR A 506 36.72 -49.06 -30.25
CA THR A 506 37.50 -50.29 -30.42
C THR A 506 38.58 -50.11 -31.49
N VAL A 507 39.86 -50.26 -31.12
CA VAL A 507 40.97 -50.21 -32.07
C VAL A 507 41.26 -51.58 -32.70
N ALA A 508 42.06 -51.60 -33.77
CA ALA A 508 42.31 -52.82 -34.57
C ALA A 508 42.89 -54.02 -33.79
N THR A 509 43.51 -53.76 -32.63
CA THR A 509 44.02 -54.79 -31.71
C THR A 509 42.93 -55.41 -30.82
N ALA A 510 41.67 -55.03 -31.02
CA ALA A 510 40.52 -55.33 -30.18
C ALA A 510 40.59 -54.74 -28.76
N ALA A 511 41.51 -53.80 -28.51
CA ALA A 511 41.48 -52.99 -27.31
C ALA A 511 40.36 -51.95 -27.42
N GLU A 512 39.69 -51.68 -26.30
CA GLU A 512 38.65 -50.66 -26.20
C GLU A 512 39.25 -49.44 -25.49
N LEU A 513 39.07 -48.26 -26.09
CA LEU A 513 39.35 -46.99 -25.44
C LEU A 513 38.00 -46.46 -24.99
N THR A 514 37.89 -46.10 -23.73
CA THR A 514 36.69 -45.57 -23.07
C THR A 514 37.09 -44.37 -22.21
N GLY A 515 36.14 -43.48 -21.93
CA GLY A 515 36.32 -42.36 -21.01
C GLY A 515 35.06 -41.50 -20.90
N SER A 516 34.87 -40.85 -19.76
CA SER A 516 33.78 -39.90 -19.45
C SER A 516 34.33 -38.56 -18.98
N LEU A 517 33.47 -37.55 -18.78
CA LEU A 517 33.92 -36.31 -18.14
C LEU A 517 34.19 -36.57 -16.65
N ALA A 518 35.21 -35.90 -16.12
CA ALA A 518 35.48 -35.89 -14.68
C ALA A 518 34.46 -35.03 -13.90
N THR A 519 33.85 -34.05 -14.56
CA THR A 519 32.84 -33.16 -13.98
C THR A 519 31.77 -32.85 -15.01
N ASP A 520 30.51 -32.86 -14.59
CA ASP A 520 29.39 -32.49 -15.45
C ASP A 520 29.49 -31.06 -15.98
N VAL A 521 28.93 -30.84 -17.16
CA VAL A 521 28.69 -29.52 -17.72
C VAL A 521 27.33 -29.03 -17.24
N ILE A 522 27.29 -27.92 -16.50
CA ILE A 522 26.03 -27.28 -16.10
C ILE A 522 25.56 -26.35 -17.23
N VAL A 523 24.49 -26.71 -17.92
CA VAL A 523 23.91 -25.94 -19.01
C VAL A 523 22.70 -25.17 -18.50
N ARG A 524 22.82 -23.84 -18.40
CA ARG A 524 21.71 -22.96 -17.98
C ARG A 524 20.88 -22.46 -19.18
N PRO A 525 19.62 -22.04 -18.96
CA PRO A 525 18.87 -21.35 -20.01
C PRO A 525 19.63 -20.14 -20.57
N PHE A 526 19.39 -19.81 -21.83
CA PHE A 526 19.99 -18.61 -22.43
C PHE A 526 19.40 -17.33 -21.86
N ALA A 527 18.07 -17.28 -21.75
CA ALA A 527 17.31 -16.16 -21.20
C ALA A 527 15.91 -16.61 -20.75
N PHE A 528 15.21 -15.75 -20.01
CA PHE A 528 13.76 -15.84 -19.86
C PHE A 528 13.04 -14.97 -20.88
N VAL A 529 11.96 -15.50 -21.45
CA VAL A 529 11.01 -14.75 -22.27
C VAL A 529 9.71 -14.60 -21.50
N ILE A 530 9.30 -13.35 -21.30
CA ILE A 530 8.07 -13.00 -20.60
C ILE A 530 7.01 -12.66 -21.65
N SER A 531 5.85 -13.29 -21.55
CA SER A 531 4.74 -13.10 -22.48
C SER A 531 3.41 -12.99 -21.74
N THR A 532 2.48 -12.25 -22.33
CA THR A 532 1.11 -12.08 -21.85
C THR A 532 0.17 -12.16 -23.07
N GLU A 533 -1.00 -11.53 -23.00
CA GLU A 533 -1.87 -11.36 -24.17
C GLU A 533 -1.26 -10.42 -25.21
N ALA A 534 -1.44 -10.71 -26.50
CA ALA A 534 -0.90 -9.88 -27.58
C ALA A 534 -1.36 -8.40 -27.55
N ALA A 535 -2.52 -8.13 -26.94
CA ALA A 535 -3.05 -6.77 -26.76
C ALA A 535 -2.24 -5.93 -25.76
N ALA A 536 -1.37 -6.55 -24.96
CA ALA A 536 -0.51 -5.85 -24.02
C ALA A 536 0.72 -5.23 -24.68
N ASP A 537 1.18 -5.70 -25.85
CA ASP A 537 2.39 -5.14 -26.49
C ASP A 537 2.10 -3.73 -27.04
N VAL A 538 2.76 -2.73 -26.46
CA VAL A 538 2.62 -1.32 -26.85
C VAL A 538 3.91 -0.76 -27.48
N SER A 539 4.84 -1.62 -27.90
CA SER A 539 6.10 -1.21 -28.55
C SER A 539 5.91 -0.29 -29.76
N GLY A 540 4.79 -0.44 -30.48
CA GLY A 540 4.39 0.44 -31.59
C GLY A 540 4.07 1.88 -31.19
N PHE A 541 3.88 2.16 -29.90
CA PHE A 541 3.60 3.48 -29.33
C PHE A 541 4.83 4.13 -28.68
N SER A 542 6.04 3.64 -28.96
CA SER A 542 7.29 4.18 -28.39
C SER A 542 7.56 5.68 -28.61
N ALA A 543 6.85 6.33 -29.54
CA ALA A 543 6.89 7.79 -29.70
C ALA A 543 6.06 8.55 -28.65
N ASP A 544 4.97 7.94 -28.18
CA ASP A 544 4.06 8.46 -27.16
C ASP A 544 3.17 7.32 -26.63
N TYR A 545 3.55 6.79 -25.46
CA TYR A 545 2.85 5.68 -24.83
C TYR A 545 1.47 6.07 -24.28
N SER A 546 1.19 7.36 -24.08
CA SER A 546 -0.11 7.81 -23.59
C SER A 546 -1.23 7.59 -24.61
N LEU A 547 -0.89 7.42 -25.89
CA LEU A 547 -1.81 7.14 -26.99
C LEU A 547 -2.10 5.65 -27.18
N ALA A 548 -1.41 4.77 -26.45
CA ALA A 548 -1.67 3.34 -26.51
C ALA A 548 -3.10 3.01 -26.06
N PRO A 549 -3.77 1.96 -26.58
CA PRO A 549 -5.09 1.56 -26.11
C PRO A 549 -5.09 1.20 -24.62
N LYS A 550 -6.22 1.42 -23.93
CA LYS A 550 -6.45 0.91 -22.57
C LYS A 550 -6.18 -0.60 -22.53
N TYR A 551 -5.32 -1.04 -21.61
CA TYR A 551 -5.06 -2.46 -21.39
C TYR A 551 -5.82 -3.00 -20.18
N LYS A 552 -5.43 -2.57 -18.98
CA LYS A 552 -5.96 -3.06 -17.71
C LYS A 552 -6.06 -1.94 -16.69
N MET A 553 -7.04 -2.02 -15.79
CA MET A 553 -7.07 -1.11 -14.64
C MET A 553 -5.89 -1.43 -13.71
N ALA A 554 -5.35 -0.44 -13.02
CA ALA A 554 -4.37 -0.66 -11.97
C ALA A 554 -4.93 -1.64 -10.92
N GLY A 555 -4.18 -2.69 -10.62
CA GLY A 555 -4.58 -3.76 -9.71
C GLY A 555 -5.49 -4.84 -10.33
N GLU A 556 -5.91 -4.69 -11.59
CA GLU A 556 -6.65 -5.74 -12.31
C GLU A 556 -5.71 -6.91 -12.65
N THR A 557 -6.23 -8.14 -12.55
CA THR A 557 -5.46 -9.33 -12.87
C THR A 557 -5.36 -9.55 -14.39
N PHE A 558 -4.22 -10.07 -14.83
CA PHE A 558 -3.97 -10.49 -16.20
C PHE A 558 -3.06 -11.73 -16.25
N PRO A 559 -3.14 -12.53 -17.32
CA PRO A 559 -2.27 -13.69 -17.47
C PRO A 559 -0.85 -13.30 -17.89
N ILE A 560 0.14 -13.95 -17.30
CA ILE A 560 1.56 -13.82 -17.62
C ILE A 560 2.22 -15.19 -17.69
N ALA A 561 3.21 -15.36 -18.55
CA ALA A 561 4.02 -16.56 -18.68
C ALA A 561 5.51 -16.23 -18.84
N VAL A 562 6.35 -16.92 -18.07
CA VAL A 562 7.81 -16.87 -18.13
C VAL A 562 8.31 -18.19 -18.72
N THR A 563 9.01 -18.12 -19.85
CA THR A 563 9.54 -19.28 -20.57
C THR A 563 11.06 -19.27 -20.54
N ALA A 564 11.67 -20.35 -20.08
CA ALA A 564 13.10 -20.59 -20.24
C ALA A 564 13.39 -20.98 -21.69
N VAL A 565 14.27 -20.24 -22.36
CA VAL A 565 14.59 -20.47 -23.78
C VAL A 565 16.08 -20.67 -24.00
N ASN A 566 16.41 -21.38 -25.08
CA ASN A 566 17.76 -21.47 -25.61
C ASN A 566 18.12 -20.27 -26.50
N ALA A 567 19.36 -20.23 -27.01
CA ALA A 567 19.85 -19.15 -27.86
C ALA A 567 19.06 -18.93 -29.16
N GLN A 568 18.28 -19.93 -29.61
CA GLN A 568 17.41 -19.86 -30.79
C GLN A 568 15.96 -19.48 -30.43
N GLY A 569 15.66 -19.20 -29.15
CA GLY A 569 14.34 -18.83 -28.66
C GLY A 569 13.37 -20.01 -28.50
N ALA A 570 13.84 -21.25 -28.62
CA ALA A 570 13.02 -22.42 -28.35
C ALA A 570 13.02 -22.73 -26.85
N THR A 571 11.88 -23.22 -26.33
CA THR A 571 11.74 -23.64 -24.93
C THR A 571 12.74 -24.71 -24.56
N THR A 572 13.28 -24.65 -23.34
CA THR A 572 14.16 -25.66 -22.73
C THR A 572 13.35 -26.58 -21.80
N PRO A 573 12.88 -27.76 -22.26
CA PRO A 573 11.91 -28.57 -21.51
C PRO A 573 12.40 -29.16 -20.19
N ASN A 574 13.71 -29.32 -20.00
CA ASN A 574 14.27 -29.81 -18.74
C ASN A 574 14.20 -28.79 -17.60
N TYR A 575 14.05 -27.50 -17.91
CA TYR A 575 13.99 -26.46 -16.90
C TYR A 575 12.73 -26.63 -16.04
N GLY A 576 12.92 -26.95 -14.76
CA GLY A 576 11.86 -27.31 -13.82
C GLY A 576 11.76 -28.80 -13.48
N ASN A 577 12.61 -29.65 -14.06
CA ASN A 577 12.66 -31.08 -13.76
C ASN A 577 13.90 -31.47 -12.94
N GLU A 578 14.78 -30.54 -12.64
CA GLU A 578 15.98 -30.74 -11.84
C GLU A 578 15.67 -31.08 -10.37
N SER A 579 16.65 -31.64 -9.66
CA SER A 579 16.62 -31.89 -8.21
C SER A 579 17.81 -31.19 -7.54
N PRO A 580 17.61 -30.15 -6.71
CA PRO A 580 16.33 -29.50 -6.41
C PRO A 580 15.76 -28.74 -7.61
N GLN A 581 14.44 -28.59 -7.63
CA GLN A 581 13.72 -27.99 -8.75
C GLN A 581 14.13 -26.54 -8.99
N GLN A 582 14.51 -26.22 -10.23
CA GLN A 582 14.86 -24.87 -10.66
C GLN A 582 13.60 -24.10 -11.07
N ARG A 583 13.48 -22.82 -10.67
CA ARG A 583 12.28 -22.00 -10.89
C ARG A 583 12.62 -20.56 -11.29
N PRO A 584 11.82 -19.92 -12.16
CA PRO A 584 11.95 -18.49 -12.42
C PRO A 584 11.20 -17.69 -11.34
N GLN A 585 11.58 -16.44 -11.17
CA GLN A 585 10.91 -15.48 -10.31
C GLN A 585 10.63 -14.20 -11.11
N LEU A 586 9.42 -13.66 -10.97
CA LEU A 586 9.10 -12.34 -11.50
C LEU A 586 9.53 -11.28 -10.48
N ALA A 587 10.24 -10.25 -10.91
CA ALA A 587 10.64 -9.15 -10.04
C ALA A 587 9.40 -8.33 -9.63
N GLY A 588 9.27 -8.03 -8.33
CA GLY A 588 8.19 -7.19 -7.82
C GLY A 588 8.28 -5.74 -8.32
N THR A 589 9.47 -5.30 -8.72
CA THR A 589 9.70 -3.98 -9.31
C THR A 589 9.94 -4.13 -10.81
N PRO A 590 9.04 -3.62 -11.68
CA PRO A 590 9.26 -3.63 -13.12
C PRO A 590 10.15 -2.46 -13.56
N ASN A 591 10.55 -2.44 -14.84
CA ASN A 591 11.12 -1.23 -15.42
C ASN A 591 9.97 -0.28 -15.80
N TYR A 592 9.98 0.92 -15.23
CA TYR A 592 9.01 1.96 -15.55
C TYR A 592 9.33 2.61 -16.89
N VAL A 593 8.50 2.38 -17.91
CA VAL A 593 8.70 2.92 -19.27
C VAL A 593 8.08 4.31 -19.38
N ALA A 594 6.83 4.46 -18.96
CA ALA A 594 6.13 5.74 -19.00
C ALA A 594 4.92 5.73 -18.03
N PRO A 595 4.82 6.67 -17.07
CA PRO A 595 5.84 7.64 -16.68
C PRO A 595 7.13 6.98 -16.15
N THR A 596 8.29 7.60 -16.37
CA THR A 596 9.59 7.09 -15.87
C THR A 596 9.83 7.48 -14.41
N GLY A 597 10.61 6.68 -13.67
CA GLY A 597 11.12 7.01 -12.33
C GLY A 597 10.69 6.01 -11.27
N ALA A 598 9.45 6.15 -10.77
CA ALA A 598 8.85 5.27 -9.78
C ALA A 598 7.40 4.93 -10.19
N GLY A 599 6.83 3.91 -9.57
CA GLY A 599 5.46 3.46 -9.83
C GLY A 599 5.09 2.26 -8.95
N GLY A 600 4.07 1.54 -9.38
CA GLY A 600 3.54 0.39 -8.64
C GLY A 600 4.41 -0.84 -8.66
N ALA A 601 4.03 -1.81 -7.83
CA ALA A 601 4.62 -3.13 -7.80
C ALA A 601 3.86 -4.09 -8.71
N VAL A 602 4.58 -5.09 -9.19
CA VAL A 602 4.02 -6.30 -9.79
C VAL A 602 3.86 -7.32 -8.69
N THR A 603 2.63 -7.81 -8.51
CA THR A 603 2.34 -8.85 -7.53
C THR A 603 1.59 -10.00 -8.20
N LEU A 604 1.72 -11.18 -7.61
CA LEU A 604 1.07 -12.40 -8.03
C LEU A 604 0.25 -12.88 -6.83
N ASP A 605 -1.06 -13.11 -6.99
CA ASP A 605 -1.87 -13.72 -5.90
C ASP A 605 -1.47 -15.15 -5.59
N ASP A 606 -0.93 -15.82 -6.61
CA ASP A 606 -0.44 -17.18 -6.54
C ASP A 606 0.98 -17.14 -7.05
N ASN A 607 1.93 -17.42 -6.15
CA ASN A 607 3.36 -17.25 -6.36
C ASN A 607 3.84 -18.32 -7.35
N LEU A 608 3.46 -18.19 -8.63
CA LEU A 608 3.69 -19.17 -9.69
C LEU A 608 3.37 -20.59 -9.18
N ALA A 609 2.10 -21.00 -9.13
CA ALA A 609 1.71 -22.36 -8.78
C ALA A 609 2.49 -23.40 -9.62
N PHE A 610 3.46 -24.09 -9.01
CA PHE A 610 4.20 -25.18 -9.66
C PHE A 610 4.37 -26.37 -8.72
N ASP A 611 3.23 -26.97 -8.41
CA ASP A 611 3.18 -28.37 -8.00
C ASP A 611 3.16 -29.23 -9.28
N GLY A 612 4.34 -29.50 -9.85
CA GLY A 612 4.55 -30.58 -10.82
C GLY A 612 4.59 -30.23 -12.33
N SER A 613 5.79 -30.32 -12.91
CA SER A 613 6.09 -30.52 -14.35
C SER A 613 5.70 -29.41 -15.35
N SER A 614 6.22 -28.20 -15.19
CA SER A 614 6.32 -27.26 -16.32
C SER A 614 7.50 -27.65 -17.22
N THR A 615 7.27 -27.96 -18.49
CA THR A 615 8.31 -28.20 -19.51
C THR A 615 8.97 -26.89 -19.94
N GLY A 616 9.59 -26.15 -19.01
CA GLY A 616 10.29 -24.89 -19.26
C GLY A 616 9.40 -23.63 -19.41
N THR A 617 8.09 -23.69 -19.14
CA THR A 617 7.17 -22.52 -19.19
C THR A 617 6.30 -22.42 -17.95
N TYR A 618 6.28 -21.23 -17.34
CA TYR A 618 5.67 -20.96 -16.05
C TYR A 618 4.65 -19.83 -16.19
N SER A 619 3.35 -20.12 -16.05
CA SER A 619 2.27 -19.15 -16.18
C SER A 619 1.48 -18.91 -14.90
N SER A 620 0.98 -17.69 -14.73
CA SER A 620 -0.04 -17.31 -13.73
C SER A 620 -1.16 -16.51 -14.40
N ALA A 621 -2.39 -16.66 -13.91
CA ALA A 621 -3.55 -15.88 -14.35
C ALA A 621 -3.83 -14.67 -13.45
N THR A 622 -3.06 -14.49 -12.38
CA THR A 622 -3.34 -13.55 -11.28
C THR A 622 -2.26 -12.49 -11.09
N ALA A 623 -1.47 -12.22 -12.14
CA ALA A 623 -0.53 -11.11 -12.12
C ALA A 623 -1.27 -9.79 -12.13
N ARG A 624 -0.82 -8.84 -11.31
CA ARG A 624 -1.38 -7.49 -11.22
C ARG A 624 -0.25 -6.46 -11.12
N TYR A 625 -0.48 -5.31 -11.73
CA TYR A 625 0.38 -4.14 -11.60
C TYR A 625 -0.40 -3.04 -10.88
N SER A 626 0.13 -2.53 -9.77
CA SER A 626 -0.65 -1.72 -8.83
C SER A 626 -0.82 -0.24 -9.19
N ASP A 627 -0.30 0.22 -10.33
CA ASP A 627 -0.26 1.65 -10.69
C ASP A 627 -0.51 1.89 -12.19
N ILE A 628 -0.39 3.14 -12.61
CA ILE A 628 -0.69 3.63 -13.96
C ILE A 628 0.58 3.62 -14.80
N GLY A 629 0.43 3.41 -16.11
CA GLY A 629 1.53 3.58 -17.06
C GLY A 629 1.79 2.38 -17.94
N VAL A 630 3.00 2.34 -18.49
CA VAL A 630 3.57 1.28 -19.31
C VAL A 630 4.83 0.77 -18.62
N VAL A 631 4.97 -0.55 -18.54
CA VAL A 631 6.07 -1.19 -17.83
C VAL A 631 6.70 -2.33 -18.63
N GLU A 632 7.97 -2.62 -18.38
CA GLU A 632 8.57 -3.89 -18.78
C GLU A 632 8.71 -4.78 -17.55
N PHE A 633 8.17 -5.99 -17.63
CA PHE A 633 8.33 -7.00 -16.59
C PHE A 633 9.74 -7.57 -16.63
N VAL A 634 10.27 -7.91 -15.46
CA VAL A 634 11.61 -8.50 -15.32
C VAL A 634 11.48 -9.85 -14.63
N ALA A 635 12.20 -10.85 -15.14
CA ALA A 635 12.28 -12.18 -14.55
C ALA A 635 13.73 -12.54 -14.27
N THR A 636 13.98 -13.20 -13.15
CA THR A 636 15.30 -13.70 -12.71
C THR A 636 15.19 -15.16 -12.27
N HIS A 637 16.32 -15.83 -12.07
CA HIS A 637 16.30 -17.16 -11.47
C HIS A 637 16.06 -17.05 -9.96
N THR A 638 15.27 -17.97 -9.39
CA THR A 638 15.11 -18.03 -7.93
C THR A 638 16.47 -18.31 -7.26
N GLY A 639 16.87 -17.51 -6.27
CA GLY A 639 18.19 -17.62 -5.65
C GLY A 639 19.35 -17.04 -6.48
N GLY A 640 19.08 -16.47 -7.67
CA GLY A 640 20.07 -15.74 -8.48
C GLY A 640 21.17 -16.58 -9.14
N ALA A 641 21.06 -17.91 -9.10
CA ALA A 641 22.04 -18.82 -9.69
C ALA A 641 21.39 -20.15 -10.11
N TYR A 642 21.50 -20.53 -11.38
CA TYR A 642 20.99 -21.81 -11.86
C TYR A 642 22.00 -22.93 -11.58
N LEU A 643 21.66 -23.89 -10.71
CA LEU A 643 22.54 -25.00 -10.28
C LEU A 643 23.97 -24.54 -9.92
N GLY A 644 24.10 -23.40 -9.22
CA GLY A 644 25.39 -22.84 -8.81
C GLY A 644 26.15 -22.07 -9.90
N THR A 645 25.54 -21.83 -11.07
CA THR A 645 26.11 -21.00 -12.15
C THR A 645 25.54 -19.57 -12.15
N ALA A 646 25.83 -18.77 -13.18
CA ALA A 646 25.32 -17.40 -13.28
C ALA A 646 23.79 -17.32 -13.43
N ASP A 647 23.21 -16.20 -12.96
CA ASP A 647 21.78 -15.90 -13.05
C ASP A 647 21.25 -15.93 -14.49
N VAL A 648 19.97 -16.31 -14.63
CA VAL A 648 19.21 -16.25 -15.88
C VAL A 648 18.22 -15.11 -15.75
N THR A 649 18.22 -14.18 -16.70
CA THR A 649 17.34 -13.02 -16.66
C THR A 649 16.53 -12.86 -17.93
N GLY A 650 15.44 -12.10 -17.85
CA GLY A 650 14.59 -11.74 -18.98
C GLY A 650 13.86 -10.44 -18.72
N THR A 651 13.60 -9.69 -19.79
CA THR A 651 12.80 -8.45 -19.75
C THR A 651 11.76 -8.52 -20.86
N SER A 652 10.51 -8.18 -20.55
CA SER A 652 9.46 -8.12 -21.56
C SER A 652 9.65 -6.92 -22.50
N VAL A 653 8.92 -6.90 -23.61
CA VAL A 653 8.67 -5.64 -24.33
C VAL A 653 7.84 -4.69 -23.44
N PRO A 654 7.76 -3.38 -23.77
CA PRO A 654 6.84 -2.46 -23.08
C PRO A 654 5.41 -2.97 -23.14
N MET A 655 4.81 -3.16 -21.97
CA MET A 655 3.51 -3.79 -21.81
C MET A 655 2.48 -2.84 -21.17
N GLY A 656 1.30 -2.87 -21.76
CA GLY A 656 0.08 -2.24 -21.28
C GLY A 656 0.02 -0.73 -21.50
N ARG A 657 -1.19 -0.20 -21.33
CA ARG A 657 -1.43 1.13 -20.77
C ARG A 657 -2.35 0.92 -19.57
N PHE A 658 -1.75 0.82 -18.39
CA PHE A 658 -2.49 0.70 -17.14
C PHE A 658 -3.08 2.06 -16.77
N TYR A 659 -4.34 2.07 -16.30
CA TYR A 659 -5.12 3.27 -16.02
C TYR A 659 -5.91 3.11 -14.71
N PRO A 660 -6.37 4.21 -14.05
CA PRO A 660 -7.05 4.08 -12.77
C PRO A 660 -8.34 3.26 -12.87
N ALA A 661 -8.70 2.55 -11.80
CA ALA A 661 -9.94 1.79 -11.76
C ALA A 661 -11.17 2.71 -11.55
N TYR A 662 -11.01 3.75 -10.72
CA TYR A 662 -12.04 4.75 -10.41
C TYR A 662 -11.43 5.96 -9.68
N PHE A 663 -12.19 7.03 -9.54
CA PHE A 663 -11.90 8.13 -8.61
C PHE A 663 -12.72 8.01 -7.33
N THR A 664 -12.14 8.35 -6.19
CA THR A 664 -12.90 8.79 -5.01
C THR A 664 -12.98 10.31 -5.00
N ALA A 665 -14.02 10.85 -4.38
CA ALA A 665 -14.26 12.29 -4.32
C ALA A 665 -14.49 12.75 -2.88
N SER A 666 -13.87 13.86 -2.48
CA SER A 666 -14.03 14.47 -1.16
C SER A 666 -14.01 15.99 -1.21
N GLU A 667 -14.85 16.64 -0.40
CA GLU A 667 -14.89 18.09 -0.22
C GLU A 667 -13.67 18.60 0.55
N VAL A 668 -13.08 19.71 0.09
CA VAL A 668 -11.93 20.36 0.77
C VAL A 668 -12.37 21.52 1.64
N VAL A 669 -13.24 22.35 1.08
CA VAL A 669 -13.71 23.59 1.70
C VAL A 669 -15.21 23.67 1.48
N GLN A 670 -15.93 23.90 2.58
CA GLN A 670 -17.34 24.23 2.54
C GLN A 670 -17.48 25.76 2.70
N PRO A 671 -17.66 26.51 1.60
CA PRO A 671 -17.92 27.94 1.74
C PRO A 671 -19.31 28.19 2.29
N THR A 672 -19.48 29.37 2.89
CA THR A 672 -20.78 29.86 3.35
C THR A 672 -21.20 31.04 2.50
N PHE A 673 -22.50 31.30 2.42
CA PHE A 673 -22.99 32.57 1.91
C PHE A 673 -22.69 33.68 2.91
N LEU A 674 -22.27 34.83 2.40
CA LEU A 674 -22.22 36.07 3.16
C LEU A 674 -23.57 36.79 3.01
N PRO A 675 -24.09 37.40 4.09
CA PRO A 675 -25.13 38.40 3.97
C PRO A 675 -24.74 39.47 2.95
N ALA A 676 -25.58 39.66 1.93
CA ALA A 676 -25.38 40.69 0.91
C ALA A 676 -25.82 42.08 1.40
N GLN A 677 -26.59 42.12 2.49
CA GLN A 677 -26.83 43.30 3.32
C GLN A 677 -26.20 43.04 4.70
N ASP A 678 -26.58 43.82 5.72
CA ASP A 678 -26.04 43.75 7.09
C ASP A 678 -25.92 42.32 7.64
N ASP A 679 -27.04 41.69 8.01
CA ASP A 679 -27.07 40.32 8.56
C ASP A 679 -28.03 39.39 7.81
N PHE A 680 -28.57 39.83 6.68
CA PHE A 680 -29.50 39.11 5.82
C PHE A 680 -29.22 39.38 4.33
N THR A 681 -29.98 38.72 3.45
CA THR A 681 -29.99 38.97 2.00
C THR A 681 -31.43 39.06 1.49
N TYR A 682 -31.72 39.92 0.53
CA TYR A 682 -33.06 39.94 -0.08
C TYR A 682 -33.24 38.79 -1.08
N VAL A 683 -34.45 38.21 -1.15
CA VAL A 683 -34.80 37.27 -2.23
C VAL A 683 -34.66 37.98 -3.57
N GLY A 684 -33.97 37.37 -4.54
CA GLY A 684 -33.63 37.99 -5.82
C GLY A 684 -32.31 38.75 -5.84
N GLN A 685 -31.70 39.03 -4.68
CA GLN A 685 -30.36 39.61 -4.61
C GLN A 685 -29.30 38.53 -4.86
N PRO A 686 -28.26 38.80 -5.69
CA PRO A 686 -27.15 37.86 -5.88
C PRO A 686 -26.47 37.49 -4.57
N LEU A 687 -26.23 36.20 -4.38
CA LEU A 687 -25.52 35.63 -3.24
C LEU A 687 -24.01 35.71 -3.45
N GLU A 688 -23.28 35.99 -2.38
CA GLU A 688 -21.82 36.00 -2.36
C GLU A 688 -21.28 34.91 -1.44
N LEU A 689 -20.16 34.28 -1.80
CA LEU A 689 -19.53 33.23 -1.00
C LEU A 689 -18.39 33.79 -0.13
N SER A 690 -18.18 33.18 1.03
CA SER A 690 -17.11 33.51 1.98
C SER A 690 -15.74 33.05 1.47
N GLY A 691 -15.10 33.89 0.66
CA GLY A 691 -13.73 33.68 0.19
C GLY A 691 -13.60 32.61 -0.89
N ASN A 692 -13.49 31.34 -0.50
CA ASN A 692 -13.23 30.23 -1.43
C ASN A 692 -14.51 29.77 -2.13
N PHE A 693 -14.41 29.28 -3.36
CA PHE A 693 -15.51 28.59 -4.06
C PHE A 693 -15.51 27.09 -3.71
N PRO A 694 -16.59 26.33 -3.98
CA PRO A 694 -16.63 24.89 -3.74
C PRO A 694 -15.48 24.16 -4.46
N GLN A 695 -14.80 23.28 -3.73
CA GLN A 695 -13.65 22.51 -4.19
C GLN A 695 -13.83 21.03 -3.90
N LEU A 696 -13.40 20.19 -4.84
CA LEU A 696 -13.47 18.74 -4.77
C LEU A 696 -12.10 18.14 -5.04
N ILE A 697 -11.59 17.29 -4.15
CA ILE A 697 -10.46 16.41 -4.43
C ILE A 697 -10.98 15.20 -5.19
N LEU A 698 -10.36 14.89 -6.32
CA LEU A 698 -10.51 13.62 -7.00
C LEU A 698 -9.23 12.81 -6.81
N ALA A 699 -9.38 11.60 -6.31
CA ALA A 699 -8.27 10.71 -6.00
C ALA A 699 -8.39 9.41 -6.82
N PRO A 700 -7.48 9.14 -7.77
CA PRO A 700 -7.49 7.92 -8.55
C PRO A 700 -7.08 6.72 -7.69
N LYS A 701 -7.82 5.61 -7.82
CA LYS A 701 -7.59 4.39 -7.06
C LYS A 701 -7.41 3.18 -7.98
N SER A 702 -6.69 2.17 -7.48
CA SER A 702 -6.59 0.83 -8.07
C SER A 702 -7.85 0.01 -7.82
N VAL A 703 -7.94 -1.20 -8.38
CA VAL A 703 -9.04 -2.15 -8.16
C VAL A 703 -9.23 -2.47 -6.67
N GLN A 704 -8.14 -2.54 -5.91
CA GLN A 704 -8.13 -2.80 -4.46
C GLN A 704 -8.45 -1.55 -3.62
N GLY A 705 -8.64 -0.39 -4.24
CA GLY A 705 -8.89 0.88 -3.54
C GLY A 705 -7.63 1.58 -3.02
N ALA A 706 -6.44 1.08 -3.36
CA ALA A 706 -5.18 1.74 -3.02
C ALA A 706 -4.95 2.97 -3.92
N PRO A 707 -4.26 4.02 -3.44
CA PRO A 707 -3.87 5.15 -4.27
C PRO A 707 -2.93 4.73 -5.40
N VAL A 708 -2.97 5.47 -6.52
CA VAL A 708 -2.04 5.31 -7.65
C VAL A 708 -1.20 6.57 -7.80
N THR A 709 0.05 6.43 -8.23
CA THR A 709 1.06 7.50 -8.23
C THR A 709 1.25 8.10 -9.62
N ASN A 710 1.09 7.30 -10.67
CA ASN A 710 1.45 7.68 -12.04
C ASN A 710 0.29 8.24 -12.87
N TYR A 711 -0.81 8.65 -12.23
CA TYR A 711 -1.87 9.40 -12.90
C TYR A 711 -1.46 10.89 -13.02
N ARG A 712 -0.55 11.17 -13.96
CA ARG A 712 0.08 12.48 -14.18
C ARG A 712 0.57 12.63 -15.62
N ASP A 713 1.12 13.79 -15.96
CA ASP A 713 1.70 14.06 -17.28
C ASP A 713 0.68 13.70 -18.41
N ASP A 714 1.13 13.07 -19.50
CA ASP A 714 0.24 12.65 -20.59
C ASP A 714 -0.73 11.51 -20.20
N PHE A 715 -0.55 10.88 -19.02
CA PHE A 715 -1.47 9.86 -18.48
C PHE A 715 -2.62 10.46 -17.67
N PHE A 716 -2.59 11.76 -17.37
CA PHE A 716 -3.71 12.49 -16.81
C PHE A 716 -4.78 12.75 -17.87
N LYS A 717 -5.98 12.20 -17.68
CA LYS A 717 -7.04 12.18 -18.68
C LYS A 717 -8.29 12.96 -18.29
N TYR A 718 -8.32 13.55 -17.09
CA TYR A 718 -9.47 14.29 -16.57
C TYR A 718 -9.53 15.73 -17.11
N SER A 719 -10.74 16.23 -17.37
CA SER A 719 -10.97 17.61 -17.81
C SER A 719 -11.99 18.29 -16.89
N PRO A 720 -11.68 19.45 -16.27
CA PRO A 720 -12.51 20.07 -15.24
C PRO A 720 -13.71 20.87 -15.83
N ASP A 721 -14.57 20.21 -16.61
CA ASP A 721 -15.79 20.83 -17.14
C ASP A 721 -17.00 20.60 -16.21
N TRP A 722 -17.28 21.58 -15.35
CA TRP A 722 -18.46 21.59 -14.46
C TRP A 722 -19.60 22.47 -15.00
N SER A 723 -19.68 22.68 -16.31
CA SER A 723 -20.75 23.49 -16.93
C SER A 723 -22.16 22.89 -16.78
N ALA A 724 -22.26 21.57 -16.60
CA ALA A 724 -23.54 20.86 -16.42
C ALA A 724 -23.97 20.74 -14.94
N ARG A 725 -23.33 21.48 -14.03
CA ARG A 725 -23.71 21.52 -12.61
C ARG A 725 -25.08 22.17 -12.40
N SER A 726 -25.68 21.89 -11.24
CA SER A 726 -26.97 22.47 -10.87
C SER A 726 -27.03 22.85 -9.39
N TYR A 727 -27.81 23.88 -9.08
CA TYR A 727 -28.17 24.27 -7.72
C TYR A 727 -29.65 23.98 -7.45
N THR A 728 -29.93 23.36 -6.31
CA THR A 728 -31.29 23.12 -5.81
C THR A 728 -31.41 23.58 -4.36
N HIS A 729 -32.59 24.02 -3.94
CA HIS A 729 -32.83 24.30 -2.52
C HIS A 729 -33.04 22.99 -1.78
N SER A 730 -32.22 22.74 -0.75
CA SER A 730 -32.40 21.60 0.13
C SER A 730 -33.27 22.00 1.32
N THR A 731 -34.23 21.13 1.68
CA THR A 731 -35.08 21.36 2.86
C THR A 731 -34.40 20.88 4.16
N SER A 732 -33.13 20.45 4.11
CA SER A 732 -32.42 19.89 5.27
C SER A 732 -32.02 20.94 6.31
N CYS A 733 -31.95 22.22 5.93
CA CYS A 733 -31.50 23.29 6.82
C CYS A 733 -32.61 23.77 7.77
N ASP A 734 -33.81 24.03 7.25
CA ASP A 734 -34.93 24.66 8.00
C ASP A 734 -36.31 24.02 7.74
N ALA A 735 -36.37 22.94 6.97
CA ALA A 735 -37.61 22.26 6.55
C ALA A 735 -38.60 23.14 5.76
N GLN A 736 -38.13 24.23 5.13
CA GLN A 736 -38.90 25.10 4.25
C GLN A 736 -38.56 24.84 2.76
N GLY A 737 -39.36 25.38 1.84
CA GLY A 737 -39.14 25.24 0.38
C GLY A 737 -39.91 24.09 -0.30
N PRO A 738 -39.52 23.70 -1.54
CA PRO A 738 -38.33 24.15 -2.28
C PRO A 738 -38.50 25.56 -2.87
N PHE A 739 -37.47 26.38 -2.70
CA PHE A 739 -37.36 27.69 -3.35
C PHE A 739 -36.45 27.59 -4.58
N ALA A 740 -36.82 28.27 -5.68
CA ALA A 740 -36.06 28.18 -6.92
C ALA A 740 -34.76 29.00 -6.84
N LEU A 741 -33.66 28.44 -7.35
CA LEU A 741 -32.41 29.17 -7.57
C LEU A 741 -32.16 29.35 -9.07
N ALA A 742 -31.55 30.49 -9.43
CA ALA A 742 -31.17 30.80 -10.80
C ALA A 742 -29.94 31.71 -10.85
N GLY A 743 -29.56 32.13 -12.05
CA GLY A 743 -28.59 33.21 -12.26
C GLY A 743 -27.11 32.83 -12.17
N PHE A 744 -26.78 31.56 -11.93
CA PHE A 744 -25.40 31.08 -11.94
C PHE A 744 -24.78 31.07 -13.35
N GLY A 745 -23.47 31.35 -13.43
CA GLY A 745 -22.74 31.45 -14.69
C GLY A 745 -22.38 30.11 -15.33
N ALA A 746 -21.97 30.12 -16.60
CA ALA A 746 -21.44 28.96 -17.32
C ALA A 746 -19.94 28.70 -17.03
N SER A 747 -19.45 29.08 -15.85
CA SER A 747 -18.04 28.94 -15.47
C SER A 747 -17.63 27.47 -15.44
N SER A 748 -16.49 27.16 -16.08
CA SER A 748 -15.81 25.88 -15.92
C SER A 748 -14.96 25.89 -14.65
N ALA A 749 -14.71 24.71 -14.10
CA ALA A 749 -13.81 24.56 -12.97
C ALA A 749 -12.34 24.60 -13.45
N THR A 750 -11.42 24.83 -12.51
CA THR A 750 -9.99 24.74 -12.74
C THR A 750 -9.38 23.71 -11.82
N ILE A 751 -8.29 23.09 -12.28
CA ILE A 751 -7.45 22.25 -11.44
C ILE A 751 -6.50 23.21 -10.69
N ASN A 752 -6.55 23.16 -9.36
CA ASN A 752 -5.86 24.14 -8.49
C ASN A 752 -4.42 23.74 -8.12
N SER A 753 -3.93 22.58 -8.58
CA SER A 753 -2.50 22.24 -8.62
C SER A 753 -1.94 22.65 -9.98
N GLY A 754 -0.99 23.58 -9.99
CA GLY A 754 -0.37 24.07 -11.23
C GLY A 754 0.26 22.90 -11.99
N THR A 755 -0.19 22.68 -13.24
CA THR A 755 0.29 21.62 -14.15
C THR A 755 0.64 20.32 -13.43
N ASP A 756 -0.36 19.45 -13.25
CA ASP A 756 -0.31 18.06 -12.77
C ASP A 756 0.98 17.25 -13.08
N THR A 757 2.05 17.60 -12.39
CA THR A 757 3.36 16.94 -12.36
C THR A 757 3.72 16.51 -10.94
N ASP A 758 2.79 16.68 -9.99
CA ASP A 758 3.00 16.28 -8.59
C ASP A 758 2.99 14.75 -8.48
N VAL A 759 3.76 14.26 -7.52
CA VAL A 759 3.93 12.82 -7.26
C VAL A 759 2.69 12.22 -6.58
N ASN A 760 1.80 13.06 -6.07
CA ASN A 760 0.53 12.67 -5.48
C ASN A 760 -0.53 12.65 -6.59
N GLY A 761 -1.08 11.47 -6.91
CA GLY A 761 -2.10 11.34 -7.97
C GLY A 761 -3.45 12.01 -7.65
N GLU A 762 -3.63 12.57 -6.45
CA GLU A 762 -4.84 13.28 -6.05
C GLU A 762 -4.78 14.74 -6.50
N PHE A 763 -5.88 15.25 -7.05
CA PHE A 763 -5.94 16.61 -7.60
C PHE A 763 -7.22 17.34 -7.18
N THR A 764 -7.08 18.63 -6.87
CA THR A 764 -8.19 19.48 -6.46
C THR A 764 -8.77 20.20 -7.66
N VAL A 765 -10.07 20.07 -7.85
CA VAL A 765 -10.86 20.77 -8.86
C VAL A 765 -11.74 21.79 -8.14
N SER A 766 -11.72 23.04 -8.62
CA SER A 766 -12.40 24.14 -7.96
C SER A 766 -13.16 25.00 -8.94
N LEU A 767 -14.32 25.48 -8.52
CA LEU A 767 -14.98 26.58 -9.21
C LEU A 767 -14.13 27.85 -9.05
N THR A 768 -14.09 28.69 -10.09
CA THR A 768 -13.31 29.94 -10.07
C THR A 768 -14.17 31.17 -9.85
N THR A 769 -15.44 31.09 -10.24
CA THR A 769 -16.44 32.14 -10.10
C THR A 769 -17.84 31.53 -10.06
N GLU A 770 -18.71 32.11 -9.23
CA GLU A 770 -20.15 31.81 -9.19
C GLU A 770 -20.94 33.12 -9.19
N ALA A 771 -20.76 33.91 -10.27
CA ALA A 771 -21.44 35.19 -10.38
C ALA A 771 -22.94 34.99 -10.68
N GLY A 772 -23.79 35.70 -9.92
CA GLY A 772 -25.21 35.85 -10.20
C GLY A 772 -26.15 34.81 -9.59
N LEU A 773 -25.63 33.82 -8.85
CA LEU A 773 -26.47 32.85 -8.13
C LEU A 773 -27.41 33.58 -7.17
N ALA A 774 -28.72 33.38 -7.29
CA ALA A 774 -29.72 34.01 -6.43
C ALA A 774 -30.95 33.10 -6.26
N TYR A 775 -31.66 33.28 -5.14
CA TYR A 775 -33.03 32.77 -5.00
C TYR A 775 -33.97 33.60 -5.88
N VAL A 776 -34.84 32.94 -6.64
CA VAL A 776 -35.76 33.62 -7.56
C VAL A 776 -36.87 34.30 -6.77
N GLN A 777 -36.98 35.62 -6.92
CA GLN A 777 -38.12 36.39 -6.44
C GLN A 777 -39.28 36.28 -7.42
N ASP A 778 -40.48 35.98 -6.91
CA ASP A 778 -41.73 36.16 -7.65
C ASP A 778 -42.51 37.31 -6.99
N PRO A 779 -42.55 38.51 -7.60
CA PRO A 779 -43.22 39.67 -7.03
C PRO A 779 -44.73 39.51 -6.76
N ALA A 780 -45.36 38.43 -7.28
CA ALA A 780 -46.76 38.10 -7.02
C ALA A 780 -46.97 37.18 -5.81
N THR A 781 -45.91 36.58 -5.25
CA THR A 781 -46.00 35.66 -4.11
C THR A 781 -45.00 36.03 -3.04
N TYR A 782 -45.46 36.14 -1.79
CA TYR A 782 -44.61 36.58 -0.68
C TYR A 782 -44.16 35.39 0.17
N ILE A 783 -42.88 35.37 0.51
CA ILE A 783 -42.25 34.27 1.23
C ILE A 783 -41.85 34.76 2.63
N ALA A 784 -42.24 34.01 3.67
CA ALA A 784 -41.78 34.28 5.03
C ALA A 784 -40.26 34.08 5.13
N PRO A 785 -39.56 34.68 6.11
CA PRO A 785 -38.11 34.53 6.24
C PRO A 785 -37.67 33.06 6.29
N PHE A 786 -36.63 32.72 5.54
CA PHE A 786 -36.07 31.38 5.44
C PHE A 786 -34.54 31.42 5.34
N GLN A 787 -33.85 30.30 5.60
CA GLN A 787 -32.39 30.27 5.53
C GLN A 787 -31.91 29.88 4.12
N ALA A 788 -30.81 30.48 3.66
CA ALA A 788 -30.13 30.01 2.46
C ALA A 788 -29.70 28.55 2.69
N CYS A 789 -30.07 27.68 1.76
CA CYS A 789 -29.74 26.25 1.80
C CYS A 789 -29.62 25.74 0.36
N ALA A 790 -28.51 26.06 -0.31
CA ALA A 790 -28.28 25.74 -1.71
C ALA A 790 -27.39 24.49 -1.85
N GLU A 791 -27.94 23.43 -2.42
CA GLU A 791 -27.23 22.18 -2.70
C GLU A 791 -26.65 22.21 -4.12
N LEU A 792 -25.33 22.11 -4.24
CA LEU A 792 -24.62 22.01 -5.51
C LEU A 792 -24.49 20.53 -5.89
N THR A 793 -24.93 20.17 -7.10
CA THR A 793 -24.77 18.82 -7.66
C THR A 793 -23.93 18.84 -8.94
N LEU A 794 -22.95 17.94 -9.00
CA LEU A 794 -22.18 17.61 -10.20
C LEU A 794 -22.66 16.26 -10.76
N PRO A 795 -23.16 16.20 -12.00
CA PRO A 795 -23.57 14.92 -12.59
C PRO A 795 -22.36 14.01 -12.84
N ALA A 796 -22.57 12.69 -12.85
CA ALA A 796 -21.48 11.72 -13.02
C ALA A 796 -20.62 11.96 -14.28
N ALA A 797 -21.23 12.46 -15.36
CA ALA A 797 -20.53 12.76 -16.61
C ALA A 797 -19.45 13.86 -16.47
N THR A 798 -19.64 14.84 -15.58
CA THR A 798 -18.63 15.89 -15.32
C THR A 798 -17.50 15.40 -14.40
N LEU A 799 -17.66 14.20 -13.84
CA LEU A 799 -16.71 13.51 -12.96
C LEU A 799 -16.12 12.26 -13.64
N THR A 800 -16.14 12.24 -14.97
CA THR A 800 -15.63 11.15 -15.79
C THR A 800 -14.53 11.68 -16.71
N ASP A 801 -13.41 10.97 -16.80
CA ASP A 801 -12.28 11.33 -17.65
C ASP A 801 -12.41 10.78 -19.09
N SER A 802 -11.44 11.10 -19.94
CA SER A 802 -11.45 10.63 -21.35
C SER A 802 -11.16 9.14 -21.54
N ASP A 803 -10.73 8.45 -20.47
CA ASP A 803 -10.54 7.00 -20.41
C ASP A 803 -11.75 6.29 -19.76
N ASP A 804 -12.89 6.97 -19.61
CA ASP A 804 -14.12 6.48 -18.96
C ASP A 804 -13.94 6.14 -17.47
N VAL A 805 -12.89 6.65 -16.82
CA VAL A 805 -12.69 6.55 -15.36
C VAL A 805 -13.57 7.60 -14.69
N CYS A 806 -14.37 7.18 -13.71
CA CYS A 806 -15.34 8.05 -13.07
C CYS A 806 -15.34 7.88 -11.55
N VAL A 807 -16.04 8.76 -10.85
CA VAL A 807 -16.23 8.65 -9.39
C VAL A 807 -17.07 7.42 -9.04
N LYS A 808 -16.56 6.57 -8.14
CA LYS A 808 -17.23 5.35 -7.63
C LYS A 808 -16.86 5.09 -6.17
N THR A 809 -17.60 4.20 -5.52
CA THR A 809 -17.25 3.67 -4.18
C THR A 809 -16.22 2.53 -4.24
N ASN A 810 -16.20 1.78 -5.33
CA ASN A 810 -15.23 0.72 -5.63
C ASN A 810 -15.18 0.46 -7.14
N ALA A 811 -14.21 -0.32 -7.60
CA ALA A 811 -14.00 -0.59 -9.03
C ALA A 811 -15.22 -1.24 -9.74
N ALA A 812 -15.96 -2.11 -9.04
CA ALA A 812 -17.16 -2.78 -9.56
C ALA A 812 -18.42 -1.89 -9.56
N GLY A 813 -18.34 -0.71 -8.96
CA GLY A 813 -19.46 0.24 -8.87
C GLY A 813 -19.83 0.91 -10.19
N THR A 814 -20.94 1.65 -10.16
CA THR A 814 -21.37 2.53 -11.25
C THR A 814 -20.89 3.96 -11.02
N CYS A 815 -20.73 4.75 -12.08
CA CYS A 815 -20.37 6.16 -11.96
C CYS A 815 -21.40 6.95 -11.14
N LEU A 816 -20.91 7.76 -10.21
CA LEU A 816 -21.72 8.52 -9.27
C LEU A 816 -21.66 10.01 -9.58
N SER A 817 -22.78 10.70 -9.38
CA SER A 817 -22.80 12.15 -9.21
C SER A 817 -22.22 12.51 -7.85
N TYR A 818 -21.74 13.75 -7.70
CA TYR A 818 -21.32 14.29 -6.42
C TYR A 818 -22.28 15.39 -5.98
N VAL A 819 -22.72 15.34 -4.72
CA VAL A 819 -23.61 16.34 -4.12
C VAL A 819 -22.84 16.97 -2.97
N PHE A 820 -22.63 18.28 -3.06
CA PHE A 820 -21.93 19.02 -2.01
C PHE A 820 -22.83 19.20 -0.79
N THR A 821 -22.19 19.36 0.37
CA THR A 821 -22.91 19.80 1.57
C THR A 821 -23.63 21.13 1.30
N PRO A 822 -24.92 21.29 1.65
CA PRO A 822 -25.68 22.50 1.34
C PRO A 822 -25.01 23.78 1.87
N LEU A 823 -24.88 24.77 0.98
CA LEU A 823 -24.34 26.09 1.26
C LEU A 823 -25.35 26.92 2.04
N GLN A 824 -24.91 27.48 3.17
CA GLN A 824 -25.70 28.25 4.13
C GLN A 824 -24.94 29.52 4.54
N GLY A 825 -25.56 30.44 5.28
CA GLY A 825 -24.83 31.56 5.92
C GLY A 825 -25.55 32.91 5.88
N THR A 826 -26.70 33.00 5.23
CA THR A 826 -27.53 34.20 5.23
C THR A 826 -29.01 33.83 5.32
N GLU A 827 -29.78 34.64 6.06
CA GLU A 827 -31.24 34.59 6.06
C GLU A 827 -31.78 35.37 4.85
N LEU A 828 -32.79 34.82 4.19
CA LEU A 828 -33.44 35.44 3.04
C LEU A 828 -34.72 36.14 3.49
N LEU A 829 -34.82 37.44 3.16
CA LEU A 829 -36.01 38.25 3.38
C LEU A 829 -36.67 38.60 2.04
N ASP A 830 -37.98 38.40 1.93
CA ASP A 830 -38.73 38.87 0.78
C ASP A 830 -39.10 40.35 0.99
N GLY A 831 -38.36 41.23 0.31
CA GLY A 831 -38.37 42.67 0.54
C GLY A 831 -39.14 43.46 -0.50
N ARG A 832 -39.63 44.64 -0.11
CA ARG A 832 -40.19 45.64 -1.02
C ARG A 832 -39.80 47.06 -0.62
N LEU A 833 -39.62 47.93 -1.61
CA LEU A 833 -39.47 49.37 -1.37
C LEU A 833 -40.84 50.03 -1.44
N ARG A 834 -41.23 50.77 -0.40
CA ARG A 834 -42.47 51.55 -0.38
C ARG A 834 -42.15 53.04 -0.31
N LEU A 835 -42.65 53.81 -1.28
CA LEU A 835 -42.56 55.27 -1.24
C LEU A 835 -43.69 55.83 -0.38
N LEU A 836 -43.41 56.90 0.36
CA LEU A 836 -44.41 57.58 1.18
C LEU A 836 -44.82 58.90 0.53
N PRO A 837 -46.12 59.26 0.60
CA PRO A 837 -46.58 60.55 0.09
C PRO A 837 -45.98 61.74 0.85
N SER A 838 -45.70 62.84 0.16
CA SER A 838 -45.22 64.09 0.77
C SER A 838 -46.02 65.29 0.30
N TYR A 839 -46.35 66.20 1.21
CA TYR A 839 -47.23 67.34 0.96
C TYR A 839 -46.74 68.58 1.70
N GLY A 840 -46.74 69.73 1.03
CA GLY A 840 -46.37 70.99 1.69
C GLY A 840 -46.71 72.23 0.85
N PRO A 841 -46.56 73.43 1.43
CA PRO A 841 -46.83 74.68 0.72
C PRO A 841 -46.02 74.79 -0.58
N ALA A 842 -46.57 75.47 -1.58
CA ALA A 842 -45.94 75.57 -2.91
C ALA A 842 -44.57 76.29 -2.96
N ASN A 843 -44.16 76.94 -1.86
CA ASN A 843 -42.85 77.60 -1.71
C ASN A 843 -41.90 76.83 -0.78
N ASP A 844 -42.29 75.64 -0.33
CA ASP A 844 -41.49 74.86 0.62
C ASP A 844 -40.55 73.89 -0.12
N THR A 845 -39.58 73.33 0.60
CA THR A 845 -38.85 72.14 0.14
C THR A 845 -39.49 70.93 0.79
N LEU A 846 -39.90 69.94 -0.01
CA LEU A 846 -40.50 68.71 0.49
C LEU A 846 -39.42 67.68 0.81
N GLU A 847 -39.53 67.08 1.98
CA GLU A 847 -38.81 65.86 2.33
C GLU A 847 -39.58 64.67 1.76
N LEU A 848 -38.90 63.84 0.97
CA LEU A 848 -39.45 62.64 0.36
C LEU A 848 -39.07 61.43 1.21
N ASP A 849 -40.08 60.81 1.82
CA ASP A 849 -39.89 59.66 2.69
C ASP A 849 -40.14 58.34 1.95
N PHE A 850 -39.46 57.30 2.40
CA PHE A 850 -39.66 55.93 1.93
C PHE A 850 -39.39 54.95 3.08
N THR A 851 -39.79 53.70 2.89
CA THR A 851 -39.57 52.63 3.85
C THR A 851 -39.33 51.33 3.10
N ILE A 852 -38.27 50.61 3.47
CA ILE A 852 -38.08 49.23 3.02
C ILE A 852 -38.81 48.30 4.00
N GLU A 853 -39.68 47.45 3.47
CA GLU A 853 -40.45 46.50 4.24
C GLU A 853 -40.05 45.06 3.84
N TYR A 854 -40.23 44.09 4.73
CA TYR A 854 -40.16 42.67 4.40
C TYR A 854 -41.39 41.92 4.90
N PHE A 855 -41.72 40.79 4.27
CA PHE A 855 -42.85 39.96 4.69
C PHE A 855 -42.45 39.05 5.87
N ASP A 856 -43.08 39.22 7.03
CA ASP A 856 -42.76 38.45 8.25
C ASP A 856 -43.49 37.10 8.37
N GLY A 857 -44.28 36.73 7.34
CA GLY A 857 -45.16 35.56 7.33
C GLY A 857 -46.63 35.89 7.61
N ALA A 858 -46.93 37.06 8.17
CA ALA A 858 -48.28 37.57 8.40
C ALA A 858 -48.58 38.85 7.59
N GLY A 859 -47.58 39.72 7.42
CA GLY A 859 -47.70 40.96 6.67
C GLY A 859 -46.35 41.62 6.40
N PHE A 860 -46.37 42.71 5.65
CA PHE A 860 -45.17 43.54 5.45
C PHE A 860 -44.94 44.43 6.66
N VAL A 861 -43.72 44.41 7.19
CA VAL A 861 -43.27 45.21 8.33
C VAL A 861 -42.00 45.96 7.95
N ASN A 862 -41.73 47.11 8.58
CA ASN A 862 -40.51 47.88 8.33
C ASN A 862 -39.26 47.02 8.62
N ASN A 863 -38.31 47.00 7.69
CA ASN A 863 -37.05 46.29 7.89
C ASN A 863 -36.06 47.15 8.67
N ILE A 864 -36.19 47.15 10.00
CA ILE A 864 -35.27 47.86 10.91
C ILE A 864 -33.85 47.28 10.92
N ARG A 865 -33.57 46.23 10.15
CA ARG A 865 -32.24 45.61 10.04
C ARG A 865 -31.45 46.12 8.84
N ASP A 866 -32.07 46.88 7.94
CA ASP A 866 -31.40 47.41 6.75
C ASP A 866 -30.79 48.78 7.05
N ASP A 867 -29.48 48.76 7.31
CA ASP A 867 -28.63 49.93 7.53
C ASP A 867 -27.55 50.06 6.43
N SER A 868 -27.67 49.29 5.34
CA SER A 868 -26.65 49.16 4.30
C SER A 868 -27.15 49.45 2.87
N THR A 869 -28.45 49.36 2.61
CA THR A 869 -29.01 49.79 1.32
C THR A 869 -28.76 51.29 1.12
N LEU A 870 -28.18 51.64 -0.03
CA LEU A 870 -27.82 53.03 -0.35
C LEU A 870 -28.96 53.75 -1.07
N TYR A 871 -29.25 54.98 -0.65
CA TYR A 871 -30.12 55.94 -1.35
C TYR A 871 -29.34 57.22 -1.70
N SER A 872 -29.80 57.95 -2.72
CA SER A 872 -29.17 59.19 -3.20
C SER A 872 -30.14 60.00 -4.05
N ASP A 873 -29.70 61.16 -4.54
CA ASP A 873 -30.43 61.98 -5.51
C ASP A 873 -30.78 61.26 -6.82
N VAL A 874 -30.12 60.14 -7.15
CA VAL A 874 -30.47 59.26 -8.29
C VAL A 874 -31.90 58.72 -8.21
N TRP A 875 -32.49 58.68 -7.01
CA TRP A 875 -33.89 58.29 -6.82
C TRP A 875 -34.88 59.38 -7.29
N MET A 876 -34.42 60.62 -7.40
CA MET A 876 -35.20 61.77 -7.90
C MET A 876 -34.76 62.24 -9.29
N GLN A 877 -33.60 61.76 -9.77
CA GLN A 877 -33.00 62.15 -11.06
C GLN A 877 -33.08 61.03 -12.12
N PRO A 878 -33.27 61.37 -13.42
CA PRO A 878 -33.74 62.66 -13.92
C PRO A 878 -35.23 62.85 -13.61
N GLU A 879 -35.62 64.06 -13.18
CA GLU A 879 -36.97 64.36 -12.67
C GLU A 879 -38.06 64.03 -13.69
N ALA A 880 -37.78 64.24 -14.98
CA ALA A 880 -38.71 63.95 -16.07
C ALA A 880 -39.16 62.48 -16.14
N THR A 881 -38.42 61.56 -15.51
CA THR A 881 -38.76 60.13 -15.45
C THR A 881 -39.19 59.68 -14.06
N ARG A 882 -38.65 60.31 -13.00
CA ARG A 882 -38.95 59.99 -11.60
C ARG A 882 -40.24 60.63 -11.11
N PHE A 883 -40.69 61.71 -11.75
CA PHE A 883 -41.94 62.39 -11.42
C PHE A 883 -42.86 62.44 -12.64
N GLN A 884 -44.08 61.95 -12.51
CA GLN A 884 -45.04 61.84 -13.61
C GLN A 884 -46.47 62.21 -13.17
N ASN A 885 -47.42 62.16 -14.10
CA ASN A 885 -48.85 62.38 -13.84
C ASN A 885 -49.21 63.75 -13.20
N PHE A 886 -48.51 64.81 -13.61
CA PHE A 886 -48.76 66.16 -13.11
C PHE A 886 -50.20 66.65 -13.36
N VAL A 887 -50.85 67.14 -12.30
CA VAL A 887 -52.13 67.85 -12.30
C VAL A 887 -51.93 69.19 -11.59
N SER A 888 -52.00 70.28 -12.35
CA SER A 888 -51.75 71.63 -11.83
C SER A 888 -52.58 72.66 -12.58
N ASP A 889 -53.27 73.53 -11.83
CA ASP A 889 -53.94 74.73 -12.36
C ASP A 889 -52.93 75.87 -12.66
N GLU A 890 -51.70 75.74 -12.14
CA GLU A 890 -50.61 76.72 -12.26
C GLU A 890 -49.51 76.26 -13.23
N SER A 891 -49.76 75.16 -13.98
CA SER A 891 -48.86 74.59 -14.99
C SER A 891 -47.51 74.06 -14.47
N LEU A 892 -47.47 73.54 -13.24
CA LEU A 892 -46.30 72.85 -12.68
C LEU A 892 -45.92 71.62 -13.54
N THR A 893 -44.64 71.48 -13.89
CA THR A 893 -44.09 70.33 -14.62
C THR A 893 -42.80 69.81 -13.99
N ALA A 894 -42.32 68.64 -14.40
CA ALA A 894 -41.04 68.09 -13.93
C ALA A 894 -39.83 69.00 -14.18
N ALA A 895 -39.88 69.88 -15.20
CA ALA A 895 -38.80 70.83 -15.49
C ALA A 895 -38.70 71.98 -14.47
N ASP A 896 -39.75 72.17 -13.66
CA ASP A 896 -39.81 73.19 -12.61
C ASP A 896 -39.30 72.65 -11.26
N LEU A 897 -39.07 71.34 -11.14
CA LEU A 897 -38.58 70.67 -9.94
C LEU A 897 -37.05 70.72 -9.84
N GLU A 898 -36.53 70.78 -8.61
CA GLU A 898 -35.10 70.65 -8.30
C GLU A 898 -34.90 69.62 -7.19
N ALA A 899 -34.32 68.46 -7.51
CA ALA A 899 -33.84 67.57 -6.46
C ALA A 899 -32.52 68.12 -5.89
N GLN A 900 -32.42 68.21 -4.57
CA GLN A 900 -31.15 68.59 -3.94
C GLN A 900 -30.14 67.45 -4.09
N ALA A 901 -28.90 67.81 -4.40
CA ALA A 901 -27.83 66.84 -4.58
C ALA A 901 -27.56 66.10 -3.26
N LEU A 902 -27.55 64.77 -3.33
CA LEU A 902 -27.30 63.89 -2.20
C LEU A 902 -26.38 62.75 -2.66
N VAL A 903 -25.22 62.62 -2.01
CA VAL A 903 -24.32 61.50 -2.25
C VAL A 903 -24.92 60.20 -1.71
N ALA A 904 -24.53 59.07 -2.29
CA ALA A 904 -24.95 57.75 -1.83
C ALA A 904 -24.74 57.60 -0.32
N THR A 905 -25.85 57.43 0.39
CA THR A 905 -25.94 57.40 1.85
C THR A 905 -26.65 56.12 2.25
N ALA A 906 -26.14 55.44 3.28
CA ALA A 906 -26.78 54.25 3.82
C ALA A 906 -28.04 54.62 4.62
N MET A 907 -29.07 53.79 4.52
CA MET A 907 -30.30 53.94 5.30
C MET A 907 -30.02 53.73 6.80
N ASN A 908 -31.00 54.11 7.63
CA ASN A 908 -31.03 53.73 9.04
C ASN A 908 -32.42 53.17 9.35
N ASP A 909 -32.48 51.93 9.86
CA ASP A 909 -33.68 51.18 10.15
C ASP A 909 -34.65 51.08 8.93
N GLY A 910 -34.10 50.89 7.72
CA GLY A 910 -34.88 50.77 6.47
C GLY A 910 -35.50 52.08 5.96
N THR A 911 -35.06 53.23 6.48
CA THR A 911 -35.58 54.57 6.14
C THR A 911 -34.45 55.57 5.86
N ALA A 912 -34.81 56.73 5.28
CA ALA A 912 -33.87 57.84 5.13
C ALA A 912 -33.37 58.35 6.49
N THR A 913 -32.11 58.79 6.54
CA THR A 913 -31.54 59.32 7.79
C THR A 913 -31.95 60.78 7.97
N THR A 914 -32.32 61.17 9.19
CA THR A 914 -32.71 62.57 9.49
C THR A 914 -31.64 63.63 9.19
N ALA A 915 -30.37 63.21 9.06
CA ALA A 915 -29.26 64.10 8.73
C ALA A 915 -29.09 64.32 7.22
N GLU A 916 -29.57 63.39 6.40
CA GLU A 916 -29.37 63.37 4.94
C GLU A 916 -30.71 63.05 4.22
N PRO A 917 -31.74 63.89 4.35
CA PRO A 917 -33.05 63.65 3.73
C PRO A 917 -33.03 63.79 2.20
N LEU A 918 -33.95 63.10 1.52
CA LEU A 918 -34.23 63.37 0.11
C LEU A 918 -35.09 64.63 0.01
N LEU A 919 -34.55 65.69 -0.58
CA LEU A 919 -35.20 67.00 -0.63
C LEU A 919 -35.56 67.39 -2.07
N LEU A 920 -36.83 67.74 -2.29
CA LEU A 920 -37.38 68.18 -3.56
C LEU A 920 -37.91 69.62 -3.43
N GLY A 921 -37.37 70.53 -4.23
CA GLY A 921 -37.80 71.93 -4.33
C GLY A 921 -38.27 72.30 -5.73
N GLN A 922 -38.45 73.60 -5.97
CA GLN A 922 -38.74 74.17 -7.30
C GLN A 922 -37.61 75.11 -7.72
N THR A 923 -37.15 75.03 -8.99
CA THR A 923 -35.95 75.75 -9.48
C THR A 923 -36.19 77.23 -9.73
N ALA A 924 -37.10 77.57 -10.66
CA ALA A 924 -37.13 78.87 -11.34
C ALA A 924 -38.40 79.70 -11.10
N VAL A 925 -39.50 79.05 -10.71
CA VAL A 925 -40.77 79.69 -10.34
C VAL A 925 -41.24 79.04 -9.06
N GLU A 926 -40.82 79.57 -7.92
CA GLU A 926 -41.33 79.13 -6.62
C GLU A 926 -42.83 79.48 -6.52
N GLY A 927 -43.61 78.56 -5.95
CA GLY A 927 -45.01 78.80 -5.62
C GLY A 927 -46.04 78.19 -6.56
N LEU A 928 -45.62 77.34 -7.51
CA LEU A 928 -46.55 76.60 -8.36
C LEU A 928 -47.16 75.42 -7.59
N SER A 929 -48.48 75.34 -7.58
CA SER A 929 -49.24 74.31 -6.89
C SER A 929 -49.67 73.19 -7.85
N GLY A 930 -49.58 71.94 -7.41
CA GLY A 930 -50.00 70.77 -8.19
C GLY A 930 -49.70 69.45 -7.49
N THR A 931 -50.33 68.38 -7.99
CA THR A 931 -50.11 67.00 -7.56
C THR A 931 -49.43 66.20 -8.68
N PHE A 932 -48.50 65.32 -8.34
CA PHE A 932 -47.80 64.44 -9.27
C PHE A 932 -47.30 63.20 -8.51
N ASP A 933 -46.89 62.15 -9.22
CA ASP A 933 -46.44 60.90 -8.61
C ASP A 933 -44.92 60.78 -8.69
N TRP A 934 -44.31 60.43 -7.56
CA TRP A 934 -42.93 59.95 -7.49
C TRP A 934 -42.90 58.46 -7.83
N ILE A 935 -42.16 58.06 -8.86
CA ILE A 935 -42.08 56.70 -9.40
C ILE A 935 -40.62 56.25 -9.48
N LEU A 936 -40.31 55.10 -8.88
CA LEU A 936 -38.96 54.52 -8.90
C LEU A 936 -38.90 53.24 -9.73
N ASN A 937 -38.25 53.28 -10.89
CA ASN A 937 -37.81 52.05 -11.54
C ASN A 937 -36.64 51.42 -10.78
N LEU A 938 -36.92 50.31 -10.10
CA LEU A 938 -35.97 49.61 -9.24
C LEU A 938 -34.83 48.94 -10.00
N ASN A 939 -35.04 48.56 -11.26
CA ASN A 939 -33.96 48.06 -12.12
C ASN A 939 -32.95 49.17 -12.42
N ASP A 940 -33.42 50.39 -12.70
CA ASP A 940 -32.57 51.51 -13.10
C ASP A 940 -31.66 52.00 -11.95
N ILE A 941 -32.08 51.78 -10.70
CA ILE A 941 -31.32 52.17 -9.51
C ILE A 941 -30.58 50.98 -8.87
N GLY A 942 -30.61 49.80 -9.49
CA GLY A 942 -29.87 48.63 -9.02
C GLY A 942 -30.46 47.92 -7.80
N LEU A 943 -31.77 48.04 -7.55
CA LEU A 943 -32.49 47.38 -6.45
C LEU A 943 -33.64 46.46 -6.93
N PRO A 944 -33.44 45.60 -7.95
CA PRO A 944 -34.52 44.80 -8.54
C PRO A 944 -35.17 43.80 -7.55
N TRP A 945 -34.47 43.42 -6.48
CA TRP A 945 -34.96 42.52 -5.43
C TRP A 945 -35.97 43.17 -4.46
N LEU A 946 -36.24 44.47 -4.60
CA LEU A 946 -37.27 45.19 -3.83
C LEU A 946 -38.55 45.42 -4.64
N GLN A 947 -38.69 44.75 -5.78
CA GLN A 947 -39.86 44.83 -6.63
C GLN A 947 -41.06 44.13 -5.99
N PHE A 948 -42.24 44.70 -6.19
CA PHE A 948 -43.47 44.20 -5.62
C PHE A 948 -44.62 44.48 -6.56
N ASN A 949 -45.56 43.54 -6.70
CA ASN A 949 -46.75 43.74 -7.52
C ASN A 949 -47.75 44.68 -6.82
N TRP A 950 -47.60 45.99 -7.04
CA TRP A 950 -48.51 47.01 -6.52
C TRP A 950 -49.88 46.95 -7.22
N ASP A 951 -50.96 47.33 -6.51
CA ASP A 951 -52.31 47.42 -7.09
C ASP A 951 -52.42 48.63 -8.04
N ASP A 952 -53.29 48.55 -9.06
CA ASP A 952 -53.55 49.44 -10.23
C ASP A 952 -53.58 50.98 -10.03
N ASP A 953 -53.39 51.50 -8.81
CA ASP A 953 -53.38 52.93 -8.48
C ASP A 953 -52.06 53.62 -8.91
N CYS A 954 -51.01 52.88 -9.31
CA CYS A 954 -49.74 53.43 -9.82
C CYS A 954 -49.69 53.51 -11.36
N SER A 955 -50.54 54.34 -11.98
CA SER A 955 -50.62 54.72 -13.41
C SER A 955 -50.29 53.64 -14.49
N PRO A 956 -51.26 53.27 -15.36
CA PRO A 956 -51.26 52.01 -16.12
C PRO A 956 -50.41 51.99 -17.42
N ALA A 957 -49.23 52.60 -17.47
CA ALA A 957 -48.54 52.81 -18.75
C ALA A 957 -47.45 51.78 -19.13
N LEU A 958 -46.78 51.05 -18.24
CA LEU A 958 -45.68 50.15 -18.63
C LEU A 958 -45.49 48.97 -17.66
N SER A 959 -45.84 47.74 -18.11
CA SER A 959 -45.63 46.45 -17.41
C SER A 959 -46.45 46.28 -16.10
N PRO A 960 -46.63 45.05 -15.54
CA PRO A 960 -47.15 44.92 -14.18
C PRO A 960 -46.39 45.87 -13.24
N GLU A 961 -47.11 46.53 -12.33
CA GLU A 961 -46.64 47.62 -11.48
C GLU A 961 -45.64 47.10 -10.43
N LEU A 962 -44.47 46.64 -10.88
CA LEU A 962 -43.40 46.07 -10.05
C LEU A 962 -42.60 47.14 -9.28
N ASN A 963 -42.82 48.41 -9.61
CA ASN A 963 -42.08 49.57 -9.16
C ASN A 963 -42.98 50.42 -8.26
N PRO A 964 -42.48 50.94 -7.12
CA PRO A 964 -43.32 51.69 -6.20
C PRO A 964 -43.60 53.11 -6.72
N CYS A 965 -44.75 53.64 -6.31
CA CYS A 965 -45.11 55.03 -6.53
C CYS A 965 -45.69 55.68 -5.25
N ALA A 966 -45.58 57.02 -5.16
CA ALA A 966 -46.27 57.79 -4.13
C ALA A 966 -46.68 59.19 -4.65
N PRO A 967 -47.87 59.69 -4.31
CA PRO A 967 -48.30 61.04 -4.68
C PRO A 967 -47.57 62.11 -3.86
N ILE A 968 -47.18 63.18 -4.55
CA ILE A 968 -46.52 64.38 -4.02
C ILE A 968 -47.39 65.61 -4.32
N GLU A 969 -47.52 66.54 -3.37
CA GLU A 969 -48.29 67.78 -3.56
C GLU A 969 -47.52 69.02 -3.11
N PHE A 970 -47.37 69.98 -4.02
CA PHE A 970 -47.08 71.37 -3.69
C PHE A 970 -48.40 72.14 -3.63
N GLY A 971 -48.75 72.73 -2.49
CA GLY A 971 -49.98 73.51 -2.34
C GLY A 971 -50.71 73.31 -1.01
N VAL A 972 -51.97 73.72 -0.96
CA VAL A 972 -52.82 73.51 0.23
C VAL A 972 -53.40 72.10 0.15
N PHE A 973 -52.97 71.19 1.04
CA PHE A 973 -53.48 69.83 1.14
C PHE A 973 -55.02 69.81 1.16
N ARG A 974 -55.62 69.49 0.02
CA ARG A 974 -57.06 69.23 -0.09
C ARG A 974 -57.26 67.74 0.07
N GLY A 975 -57.25 67.26 1.32
CA GLY A 975 -57.65 65.88 1.60
C GLY A 975 -59.01 65.56 0.95
N ASN A 976 -59.24 64.29 0.61
CA ASN A 976 -60.44 63.74 -0.06
C ASN A 976 -61.59 64.75 -0.33
N ASP A 977 -61.78 65.12 -1.60
CA ASP A 977 -62.81 66.05 -2.11
C ASP A 977 -64.27 65.66 -1.76
N ARG A 978 -64.50 64.55 -1.05
CA ARG A 978 -65.81 64.20 -0.46
C ARG A 978 -66.08 64.82 0.91
N ILE A 979 -65.16 65.61 1.48
CA ILE A 979 -65.37 66.29 2.77
C ILE A 979 -65.84 67.74 2.53
N ILE A 980 -67.12 68.00 2.80
CA ILE A 980 -67.83 69.25 2.46
C ILE A 980 -67.62 70.38 3.50
N TYR A 981 -66.73 70.19 4.50
CA TYR A 981 -66.34 71.26 5.44
C TYR A 981 -64.99 70.96 6.10
N GLN A 982 -64.04 71.88 5.97
CA GLN A 982 -62.87 72.03 6.85
C GLN A 982 -62.93 73.41 7.51
N ARG A 983 -62.54 73.50 8.77
CA ARG A 983 -62.48 74.75 9.55
C ARG A 983 -61.05 74.96 10.02
N GLU A 984 -60.39 75.99 9.49
CA GLU A 984 -59.10 76.47 9.98
C GLU A 984 -59.26 77.25 11.30
N LEU A 985 -58.29 77.09 12.19
CA LEU A 985 -58.00 78.03 13.27
C LEU A 985 -56.56 78.51 13.05
N GLY A 986 -56.40 79.76 12.64
CA GLY A 986 -55.09 80.39 12.47
C GLY A 986 -54.55 80.95 13.79
N TRP A 987 -53.26 80.67 14.01
CA TRP A 987 -52.34 81.08 15.08
C TRP A 987 -52.61 80.53 16.49
#